data_AF-A0A660L5X2-F1
#
_entry.id   AF-A0A660L5X2-F1
#
_cell.length_a   1.000
_cell.length_b   1.000
_cell.length_c   1.000
_cell.angle_alpha   90.00
_cell.angle_beta   90.00
_cell.angle_gamma   90.00
#
_symmetry.space_group_name_H-M   'P 1'
#
loop_
_entity.id
_entity.type
_entity.pdbx_description
1 polymer ?
#
loop_
_entity_poly.entity_id
_entity_poly.type
_entity_poly.pdbx_seq_one_letter_code
_entity_poly.pdbx_strand_id
1 'polypeptide(L)'
;MPLASENRPRISLVMIVRDEAEFVADAIRSALPYVDEIVVGDTGSVDATPEIAASLGARVVSLPWEDDFSRARNRALTYARGEWILSLDADERIRKGDPEVLRRTLSRDDLWGGIVRIYHRLDPPSAGAWDNVLRLFRNDPRVVFEGRIHETVDASLARIPEAKVLPVPLVIEHLGYLDAVARKKTKTNRNLRLIELALAEHPCDARLYYALGTEWFAQGRYAEAEGPFRKALELLEGESKEAPPYLSDLSLKFLYTLFAQGKTEESLDWARRFLERLPDFPTLWEMYAQILLRNGKAEEAARAAHAALALGPKSAYAIPEGSGGFLAYSLLAQAHARLGNAEEALAASRAAREAYAKTTERNGVPATLPPEIFALPFLLNVLVQNSESPVLFLGTSPVLYQSLSAVLRELGALDASASSFFRPLEGETPSSDIPPARVAVVSDGRRELSSEDLRQKIEDLLNAGVETVYVIEPWSERSGPRVHLAALAARETLRIDVTPPSLLPYSETGLPAQIPPKNESEGERKFIHVYRVSRPPDFAPLSLDSLWDRCPEAAAAYPFEEILTTETRRTDDVDRLGTQEPTNKGGPLSPLSVGYVLPHHAPTGGLKVLLDHIRLLRRLGHRVIAFRPKDDRRPVLPVWYPFEDEEKPEEVYLDPQRPIPEQLEGYGLDVAVLGWLEHLVGAENARTPLLYLEQGHPWFFQDVPLAYDRGVRLSLLRFYRTPVFLATVSPFLQDILRRRYGRKSALVPNGVDTDRFRPNEGIKRDGDLPTVLLVGSPNRPFKGTDVALRVLDRLWREGLRFRLLWISPDPFRILHAPFPVEVVVDPPQERLPSLYQSADVLLFPSWYEGFALPPLEAMASGVAVVASECGGIRTYARPGKNALLAPPGDAETLAAYVKMLLRDARLRSRLVQIGRETARAFDLRRTVHRLETVLRCVANRG
;
A
#
# COMPACT_ATOMS: atom_id res chain seq x y z
N MET A 1 63.17 -11.06 13.64
CA MET A 1 63.14 -12.54 13.67
C MET A 1 62.18 -13.01 12.60
N PRO A 2 62.57 -13.93 11.71
CA PRO A 2 61.66 -14.45 10.69
C PRO A 2 60.66 -15.37 11.39
N LEU A 3 59.36 -15.07 11.25
CA LEU A 3 58.30 -15.97 11.71
C LEU A 3 58.33 -17.22 10.81
N ALA A 4 58.43 -18.38 11.44
CA ALA A 4 58.39 -19.69 10.81
C ALA A 4 57.11 -19.84 9.98
N SER A 5 57.25 -20.51 8.84
CA SER A 5 56.18 -20.91 7.93
C SER A 5 55.35 -22.06 8.51
N GLU A 6 54.59 -21.82 9.58
CA GLU A 6 53.78 -22.85 10.24
C GLU A 6 52.29 -22.73 9.87
N ASN A 7 51.81 -23.71 9.11
CA ASN A 7 50.42 -24.05 8.74
C ASN A 7 49.43 -22.89 8.50
N ARG A 8 49.48 -22.35 7.28
CA ARG A 8 48.37 -21.58 6.71
C ARG A 8 47.27 -22.58 6.29
N PRO A 9 46.13 -22.69 7.02
CA PRO A 9 45.13 -23.73 6.75
C PRO A 9 44.54 -23.56 5.37
N ARG A 10 44.48 -24.64 4.57
CA ARG A 10 43.91 -24.58 3.21
C ARG A 10 42.39 -24.54 3.24
N ILE A 11 41.79 -23.65 2.46
CA ILE A 11 40.33 -23.44 2.43
C ILE A 11 39.80 -23.76 1.03
N SER A 12 38.81 -24.65 0.91
CA SER A 12 38.08 -24.91 -0.33
C SER A 12 36.73 -24.18 -0.30
N LEU A 13 36.44 -23.38 -1.32
CA LEU A 13 35.07 -22.95 -1.62
C LEU A 13 34.31 -24.13 -2.21
N VAL A 14 33.17 -24.48 -1.64
CA VAL A 14 32.27 -25.50 -2.18
C VAL A 14 30.89 -24.90 -2.40
N MET A 15 30.39 -25.02 -3.62
CA MET A 15 29.09 -24.51 -4.04
C MET A 15 28.34 -25.59 -4.80
N ILE A 16 27.00 -25.58 -4.72
CA ILE A 16 26.15 -26.28 -5.68
C ILE A 16 25.38 -25.23 -6.49
N VAL A 17 25.25 -25.44 -7.80
CA VAL A 17 24.65 -24.47 -8.71
C VAL A 17 23.68 -25.14 -9.68
N ARG A 18 22.72 -24.34 -10.17
CA ARG A 18 21.85 -24.69 -11.29
C ARG A 18 21.26 -23.42 -11.89
N ASP A 19 21.61 -23.12 -13.14
CA ASP A 19 21.06 -21.97 -13.88
C ASP A 19 21.31 -20.61 -13.19
N GLU A 20 22.54 -20.40 -12.71
CA GLU A 20 22.98 -19.24 -11.92
C GLU A 20 23.98 -18.35 -12.67
N ALA A 21 23.92 -18.30 -14.01
CA ALA A 21 24.91 -17.59 -14.85
C ALA A 21 25.04 -16.10 -14.49
N GLU A 22 23.98 -15.50 -13.93
CA GLU A 22 23.96 -14.10 -13.51
C GLU A 22 24.76 -13.82 -12.23
N PHE A 23 24.77 -14.76 -11.27
CA PHE A 23 25.33 -14.51 -9.93
C PHE A 23 26.64 -15.25 -9.66
N VAL A 24 26.84 -16.41 -10.27
CA VAL A 24 27.98 -17.31 -9.98
C VAL A 24 29.34 -16.63 -10.14
N ALA A 25 29.47 -15.70 -11.11
CA ALA A 25 30.72 -15.01 -11.37
C ALA A 25 31.14 -14.12 -10.19
N ASP A 26 30.19 -13.35 -9.64
CA ASP A 26 30.46 -12.40 -8.58
C ASP A 26 30.64 -13.10 -7.23
N ALA A 27 29.90 -14.19 -6.99
CA ALA A 27 30.11 -15.05 -5.83
C ALA A 27 31.54 -15.59 -5.79
N ILE A 28 32.00 -16.21 -6.89
CA ILE A 28 33.36 -16.75 -7.00
C ILE A 28 34.42 -15.66 -6.85
N ARG A 29 34.27 -14.53 -7.56
CA ARG A 29 35.23 -13.41 -7.47
C ARG A 29 35.37 -12.87 -6.05
N SER A 30 34.27 -12.80 -5.30
CA SER A 30 34.30 -12.32 -3.92
C SER A 30 35.05 -13.28 -2.97
N ALA A 31 35.05 -14.59 -3.29
CA ALA A 31 35.69 -15.62 -2.49
C ALA A 31 37.17 -15.84 -2.82
N LEU A 32 37.64 -15.50 -4.02
CA LEU A 32 39.03 -15.68 -4.47
C LEU A 32 40.10 -15.24 -3.45
N PRO A 33 39.98 -14.10 -2.73
CA PRO A 33 41.00 -13.70 -1.76
C PRO A 33 41.11 -14.61 -0.53
N TYR A 34 40.10 -15.45 -0.27
CA TYR A 34 39.96 -16.21 0.97
C TYR A 34 40.23 -17.70 0.79
N VAL A 35 40.18 -18.23 -0.43
CA VAL A 35 40.21 -19.68 -0.70
C VAL A 35 41.40 -20.09 -1.54
N ASP A 36 41.80 -21.36 -1.43
CA ASP A 36 42.90 -21.98 -2.17
C ASP A 36 42.41 -22.89 -3.30
N GLU A 37 41.16 -23.34 -3.22
CA GLU A 37 40.50 -24.21 -4.19
C GLU A 37 39.02 -23.80 -4.32
N ILE A 38 38.46 -23.95 -5.52
CA ILE A 38 37.04 -23.74 -5.78
C ILE A 38 36.46 -25.00 -6.42
N VAL A 39 35.42 -25.54 -5.81
CA VAL A 39 34.65 -26.70 -6.28
C VAL A 39 33.22 -26.25 -6.51
N VAL A 40 32.73 -26.43 -7.74
CA VAL A 40 31.35 -26.10 -8.11
C VAL A 40 30.65 -27.37 -8.58
N GLY A 41 29.71 -27.85 -7.79
CA GLY A 41 28.82 -28.96 -8.14
C GLY A 41 27.65 -28.47 -8.98
N ASP A 42 27.70 -28.70 -10.29
CA ASP A 42 26.59 -28.37 -11.19
C ASP A 42 25.55 -29.49 -11.16
N THR A 43 24.31 -29.15 -10.77
CA THR A 43 23.20 -30.10 -10.63
C THR A 43 22.31 -30.22 -11.87
N GLY A 44 22.83 -29.76 -13.02
CA GLY A 44 22.19 -29.85 -14.33
C GLY A 44 21.76 -28.50 -14.87
N SER A 45 22.68 -27.53 -14.91
CA SER A 45 22.48 -26.24 -15.56
C SER A 45 22.29 -26.42 -17.07
N VAL A 46 21.41 -25.61 -17.66
CA VAL A 46 21.17 -25.51 -19.10
C VAL A 46 21.60 -24.16 -19.68
N ASP A 47 22.03 -23.23 -18.81
CA ASP A 47 22.63 -21.96 -19.18
C ASP A 47 24.18 -22.01 -19.10
N ALA A 48 24.83 -20.84 -19.22
CA ALA A 48 26.28 -20.72 -19.24
C ALA A 48 26.96 -20.82 -17.85
N THR A 49 26.25 -21.27 -16.80
CA THR A 49 26.79 -21.35 -15.42
C THR A 49 28.09 -22.17 -15.33
N PRO A 50 28.16 -23.39 -15.90
CA PRO A 50 29.37 -24.22 -15.83
C PRO A 50 30.57 -23.56 -16.51
N GLU A 51 30.38 -22.95 -17.68
CA GLU A 51 31.44 -22.29 -18.45
C GLU A 51 31.98 -21.07 -17.71
N ILE A 52 31.09 -20.27 -17.12
CA ILE A 52 31.46 -19.09 -16.34
C ILE A 52 32.29 -19.51 -15.12
N ALA A 53 31.83 -20.50 -14.36
CA ALA A 53 32.56 -21.01 -13.19
C ALA A 53 33.94 -21.55 -13.57
N ALA A 54 34.03 -22.36 -14.63
CA ALA A 54 35.30 -22.91 -15.12
C ALA A 54 36.28 -21.79 -15.56
N SER A 55 35.77 -20.74 -16.21
CA SER A 55 36.60 -19.58 -16.64
C SER A 55 37.25 -18.82 -15.48
N LEU A 56 36.67 -18.93 -14.27
CA LEU A 56 37.17 -18.30 -13.04
C LEU A 56 38.07 -19.23 -12.21
N GLY A 57 38.46 -20.39 -12.76
CA GLY A 57 39.35 -21.35 -12.11
C GLY A 57 38.65 -22.36 -11.20
N ALA A 58 37.31 -22.45 -11.25
CA ALA A 58 36.57 -23.47 -10.50
C ALA A 58 36.73 -24.86 -11.13
N ARG A 59 36.89 -25.87 -10.28
CA ARG A 59 36.68 -27.26 -10.66
C ARG A 59 35.17 -27.55 -10.70
N VAL A 60 34.61 -27.51 -11.90
CA VAL A 60 33.19 -27.82 -12.12
C VAL A 60 33.00 -29.34 -12.20
N VAL A 61 32.12 -29.88 -11.37
CA VAL A 61 31.76 -31.30 -11.33
C VAL A 61 30.27 -31.46 -11.58
N SER A 62 29.90 -32.34 -12.50
CA SER A 62 28.49 -32.65 -12.76
C SER A 62 27.95 -33.60 -11.69
N LEU A 63 26.85 -33.22 -11.05
CA LEU A 63 26.20 -33.96 -9.98
C LEU A 63 24.75 -34.27 -10.39
N PRO A 64 24.23 -35.48 -10.11
CA PRO A 64 22.81 -35.75 -10.33
C PRO A 64 21.94 -34.98 -9.31
N TRP A 65 20.86 -34.38 -9.79
CA TRP A 65 19.82 -33.80 -8.93
C TRP A 65 18.83 -34.89 -8.51
N GLU A 66 18.80 -35.22 -7.21
CA GLU A 66 17.95 -36.27 -6.63
C GLU A 66 16.83 -35.70 -5.75
N ASP A 67 16.38 -34.46 -6.02
CA ASP A 67 15.41 -33.74 -5.18
C ASP A 67 15.88 -33.62 -3.71
N ASP A 68 17.18 -33.44 -3.46
CA ASP A 68 17.79 -33.38 -2.13
C ASP A 68 19.06 -32.52 -2.14
N PHE A 69 19.00 -31.36 -1.48
CA PHE A 69 20.13 -30.42 -1.39
C PHE A 69 21.29 -30.98 -0.57
N SER A 70 21.01 -31.70 0.52
CA SER A 70 22.05 -32.32 1.34
C SER A 70 22.85 -33.33 0.53
N ARG A 71 22.20 -34.17 -0.29
CA ARG A 71 22.90 -35.11 -1.17
C ARG A 71 23.80 -34.40 -2.17
N ALA A 72 23.32 -33.34 -2.81
CA ALA A 72 24.11 -32.57 -3.75
C ALA A 72 25.34 -31.93 -3.08
N ARG A 73 25.15 -31.27 -1.93
CA ARG A 73 26.26 -30.67 -1.16
C ARG A 73 27.25 -31.71 -0.67
N ASN A 74 26.79 -32.80 -0.07
CA ASN A 74 27.66 -33.87 0.44
C ASN A 74 28.49 -34.51 -0.68
N ARG A 75 27.93 -34.70 -1.88
CA ARG A 75 28.70 -35.15 -3.05
C ARG A 75 29.75 -34.13 -3.46
N ALA A 76 29.40 -32.84 -3.50
CA ALA A 76 30.33 -31.76 -3.81
C ALA A 76 31.51 -31.71 -2.82
N LEU A 77 31.26 -31.92 -1.52
CA LEU A 77 32.30 -31.95 -0.48
C LEU A 77 33.40 -33.00 -0.77
N THR A 78 33.06 -34.14 -1.37
CA THR A 78 34.05 -35.20 -1.68
C THR A 78 35.14 -34.79 -2.66
N TYR A 79 34.94 -33.70 -3.39
CA TYR A 79 35.93 -33.17 -4.35
C TYR A 79 36.84 -32.10 -3.74
N ALA A 80 36.54 -31.61 -2.54
CA ALA A 80 37.31 -30.58 -1.85
C ALA A 80 38.54 -31.18 -1.14
N ARG A 81 39.67 -30.48 -1.25
CA ARG A 81 40.98 -30.90 -0.72
C ARG A 81 41.52 -30.00 0.38
N GLY A 82 40.87 -28.86 0.64
CA GLY A 82 41.19 -27.98 1.74
C GLY A 82 40.89 -28.64 3.09
N GLU A 83 41.58 -28.18 4.14
CA GLU A 83 41.31 -28.58 5.54
C GLU A 83 40.00 -27.97 6.05
N TRP A 84 39.58 -26.86 5.43
CA TRP A 84 38.37 -26.11 5.73
C TRP A 84 37.51 -25.95 4.49
N ILE A 85 36.20 -25.98 4.69
CA ILE A 85 35.19 -25.72 3.68
C ILE A 85 34.57 -24.35 3.96
N LEU A 86 34.56 -23.48 2.96
CA LEU A 86 33.65 -22.34 2.88
C LEU A 86 32.48 -22.73 1.99
N SER A 87 31.28 -22.83 2.55
CA SER A 87 30.05 -23.07 1.79
C SER A 87 29.41 -21.74 1.43
N LEU A 88 29.14 -21.52 0.14
CA LEU A 88 28.53 -20.29 -0.37
C LEU A 88 27.45 -20.63 -1.40
N ASP A 89 26.37 -19.86 -1.43
CA ASP A 89 25.36 -19.94 -2.48
C ASP A 89 25.70 -19.01 -3.66
N ALA A 90 25.18 -19.28 -4.86
CA ALA A 90 25.52 -18.48 -6.04
C ALA A 90 25.05 -17.02 -5.93
N ASP A 91 23.99 -16.77 -5.16
CA ASP A 91 23.42 -15.44 -4.87
C ASP A 91 24.04 -14.78 -3.63
N GLU A 92 25.16 -15.30 -3.12
CA GLU A 92 25.91 -14.76 -1.98
C GLU A 92 27.30 -14.24 -2.39
N ARG A 93 27.77 -13.19 -1.72
CA ARG A 93 29.12 -12.64 -1.92
C ARG A 93 29.77 -12.21 -0.63
N ILE A 94 31.08 -12.41 -0.50
CA ILE A 94 31.84 -11.91 0.66
C ILE A 94 31.94 -10.39 0.57
N ARG A 95 31.30 -9.70 1.51
CA ARG A 95 31.24 -8.23 1.57
C ARG A 95 32.39 -7.63 2.37
N LYS A 96 32.77 -8.27 3.47
CA LYS A 96 33.83 -7.78 4.36
C LYS A 96 34.53 -8.94 5.06
N GLY A 97 35.85 -8.88 5.10
CA GLY A 97 36.70 -9.83 5.80
C GLY A 97 38.16 -9.51 5.52
N ASP A 98 39.04 -9.95 6.41
CA ASP A 98 40.48 -9.92 6.17
C ASP A 98 40.94 -11.38 6.02
N PRO A 99 41.47 -11.79 4.84
CA PRO A 99 41.90 -13.16 4.61
C PRO A 99 42.94 -13.68 5.62
N GLU A 100 43.85 -12.83 6.10
CA GLU A 100 44.89 -13.21 7.04
C GLU A 100 44.36 -13.28 8.48
N VAL A 101 43.38 -12.46 8.83
CA VAL A 101 42.65 -12.61 10.11
C VAL A 101 41.80 -13.88 10.10
N LEU A 102 41.12 -14.17 8.98
CA LEU A 102 40.33 -15.39 8.83
C LEU A 102 41.23 -16.62 9.03
N ARG A 103 42.35 -16.70 8.31
CA ARG A 103 43.26 -17.85 8.42
C ARG A 103 43.86 -18.01 9.81
N ARG A 104 44.27 -16.93 10.48
CA ARG A 104 44.69 -16.98 11.89
C ARG A 104 43.60 -17.50 12.82
N THR A 105 42.34 -17.18 12.54
CA THR A 105 41.20 -17.69 13.31
C THR A 105 41.00 -19.19 13.09
N LEU A 106 41.15 -19.66 11.84
CA LEU A 106 41.01 -21.06 11.45
C LEU A 106 42.20 -21.96 11.84
N SER A 107 43.36 -21.38 12.17
CA SER A 107 44.52 -22.10 12.70
C SER A 107 44.33 -22.62 14.14
N ARG A 108 43.20 -22.34 14.78
CA ARG A 108 42.87 -22.88 16.11
C ARG A 108 42.53 -24.36 16.02
N ASP A 109 43.21 -25.19 16.81
CA ASP A 109 42.98 -26.63 16.85
C ASP A 109 41.60 -27.00 17.42
N ASP A 110 41.05 -26.20 18.33
CA ASP A 110 39.74 -26.42 18.93
C ASP A 110 38.57 -26.03 18.02
N LEU A 111 38.82 -25.32 16.92
CA LEU A 111 37.76 -24.79 16.05
C LEU A 111 37.37 -25.80 14.97
N TRP A 112 36.06 -26.06 14.90
CA TRP A 112 35.44 -26.97 13.94
C TRP A 112 34.40 -26.29 13.04
N GLY A 113 33.80 -25.19 13.51
CA GLY A 113 32.81 -24.42 12.76
C GLY A 113 32.97 -22.91 12.93
N GLY A 114 32.68 -22.16 11.88
CA GLY A 114 32.71 -20.71 11.82
C GLY A 114 31.34 -20.14 11.46
N ILE A 115 30.75 -19.40 12.41
CA ILE A 115 29.51 -18.64 12.18
C ILE A 115 29.88 -17.30 11.55
N VAL A 116 29.30 -17.01 10.40
CA VAL A 116 29.48 -15.75 9.67
C VAL A 116 28.24 -14.90 9.77
N ARG A 117 28.41 -13.58 9.67
CA ARG A 117 27.27 -12.65 9.60
C ARG A 117 26.82 -12.52 8.16
N ILE A 118 25.57 -12.82 7.88
CA ILE A 118 24.97 -12.62 6.55
C ILE A 118 24.11 -11.36 6.58
N TYR A 119 24.36 -10.44 5.65
CA TYR A 119 23.55 -9.26 5.40
C TYR A 119 22.63 -9.55 4.21
N HIS A 120 21.34 -9.68 4.46
CA HIS A 120 20.32 -9.80 3.42
C HIS A 120 19.97 -8.40 2.94
N ARG A 121 20.24 -8.12 1.67
CA ARG A 121 19.85 -6.86 1.03
C ARG A 121 18.40 -6.97 0.60
N LEU A 122 17.47 -6.30 1.29
CA LEU A 122 16.08 -6.22 0.85
C LEU A 122 15.90 -5.03 -0.10
N ASP A 123 14.90 -5.10 -0.97
CA ASP A 123 14.47 -3.99 -1.85
C ASP A 123 13.25 -3.29 -1.22
N PRO A 124 13.26 -1.96 -0.97
CA PRO A 124 14.31 -0.99 -1.31
C PRO A 124 15.62 -1.17 -0.50
N PRO A 125 16.80 -0.87 -1.09
CA PRO A 125 18.15 -1.18 -0.60
C PRO A 125 18.54 -0.64 0.79
N SER A 126 17.62 0.04 1.47
CA SER A 126 17.75 0.57 2.83
C SER A 126 17.29 -0.38 3.92
N ALA A 127 16.56 -1.47 3.64
CA ALA A 127 16.16 -2.46 4.65
C ALA A 127 17.10 -3.67 4.60
N GLY A 128 18.10 -3.71 5.45
CA GLY A 128 18.95 -4.89 5.60
C GLY A 128 18.49 -5.78 6.75
N ALA A 129 18.41 -7.09 6.55
CA ALA A 129 18.29 -8.04 7.67
C ALA A 129 19.65 -8.71 7.92
N TRP A 130 19.94 -9.04 9.18
CA TRP A 130 21.17 -9.73 9.57
C TRP A 130 20.85 -11.13 10.08
N ASP A 131 21.62 -12.11 9.62
CA ASP A 131 21.56 -13.49 10.10
C ASP A 131 22.96 -13.98 10.52
N ASN A 132 23.01 -15.01 11.36
CA ASN A 132 24.23 -15.66 11.82
C ASN A 132 24.18 -17.13 11.40
N VAL A 133 24.94 -17.49 10.38
CA VAL A 133 24.87 -18.82 9.76
C VAL A 133 26.23 -19.48 9.78
N LEU A 134 26.26 -20.79 10.03
CA LEU A 134 27.48 -21.58 9.90
C LEU A 134 27.81 -21.77 8.42
N ARG A 135 28.88 -21.11 7.95
CA ARG A 135 29.35 -21.18 6.55
C ARG A 135 30.77 -21.71 6.42
N LEU A 136 31.50 -21.85 7.52
CA LEU A 136 32.84 -22.42 7.57
C LEU A 136 32.87 -23.66 8.45
N PHE A 137 33.49 -24.75 8.00
CA PHE A 137 33.63 -25.96 8.82
C PHE A 137 34.82 -26.82 8.38
N ARG A 138 35.31 -27.69 9.27
CA ARG A 138 36.37 -28.66 8.96
C ARG A 138 35.94 -29.61 7.85
N ASN A 139 36.83 -29.87 6.91
CA ASN A 139 36.64 -30.89 5.89
C ASN A 139 36.92 -32.28 6.49
N ASP A 140 36.00 -32.77 7.33
CA ASP A 140 36.06 -34.08 7.99
C ASP A 140 34.83 -34.91 7.55
N PRO A 141 34.98 -36.21 7.24
CA PRO A 141 33.86 -37.06 6.83
C PRO A 141 32.69 -37.15 7.81
N ARG A 142 32.89 -36.78 9.09
CA ARG A 142 31.83 -36.72 10.11
C ARG A 142 30.93 -35.48 9.96
N VAL A 143 31.39 -34.44 9.27
CA VAL A 143 30.67 -33.19 9.04
C VAL A 143 29.93 -33.27 7.72
N VAL A 144 28.61 -33.51 7.79
CA VAL A 144 27.73 -33.72 6.64
C VAL A 144 26.51 -32.82 6.72
N PHE A 145 26.01 -32.39 5.57
CA PHE A 145 24.73 -31.70 5.46
C PHE A 145 23.58 -32.68 5.70
N GLU A 146 22.63 -32.27 6.54
CA GLU A 146 21.41 -33.00 6.83
C GLU A 146 20.16 -32.14 6.52
N GLY A 147 19.15 -32.76 5.91
CA GLY A 147 17.89 -32.13 5.50
C GLY A 147 17.73 -32.02 3.98
N ARG A 148 16.58 -32.44 3.45
CA ARG A 148 16.29 -32.37 1.99
C ARG A 148 16.30 -30.94 1.44
N ILE A 149 15.89 -29.99 2.28
CA ILE A 149 15.88 -28.54 2.06
C ILE A 149 16.14 -27.84 3.40
N HIS A 150 16.71 -26.62 3.35
CA HIS A 150 17.25 -25.94 4.52
C HIS A 150 18.30 -26.83 5.22
N GLU A 151 19.15 -27.42 4.40
CA GLU A 151 20.22 -28.31 4.80
C GLU A 151 21.26 -27.57 5.64
N THR A 152 21.71 -28.22 6.71
CA THR A 152 22.71 -27.65 7.63
C THR A 152 23.69 -28.71 8.06
N VAL A 153 24.88 -28.30 8.51
CA VAL A 153 25.88 -29.19 9.13
C VAL A 153 25.81 -29.16 10.66
N ASP A 154 24.94 -28.34 11.24
CA ASP A 154 24.84 -28.09 12.67
C ASP A 154 24.63 -29.38 13.46
N ALA A 155 23.70 -30.24 13.01
CA ALA A 155 23.41 -31.51 13.66
C ALA A 155 24.59 -32.50 13.60
N SER A 156 25.31 -32.56 12.48
CA SER A 156 26.47 -33.44 12.36
C SER A 156 27.67 -32.95 13.17
N LEU A 157 27.89 -31.63 13.22
CA LEU A 157 28.89 -31.00 14.08
C LEU A 157 28.57 -31.16 15.57
N ALA A 158 27.31 -31.00 15.98
CA ALA A 158 26.89 -31.16 17.37
C ALA A 158 27.12 -32.57 17.92
N ARG A 159 27.21 -33.59 17.05
CA ARG A 159 27.55 -34.98 17.43
C ARG A 159 29.04 -35.20 17.65
N ILE A 160 29.91 -34.21 17.40
CA ILE A 160 31.36 -34.29 17.57
C ILE A 160 31.73 -33.61 18.91
N PRO A 161 32.13 -34.34 19.95
CA PRO A 161 32.36 -33.78 21.29
C PRO A 161 33.44 -32.70 21.35
N GLU A 162 34.48 -32.82 20.53
CA GLU A 162 35.57 -31.85 20.42
C GLU A 162 35.25 -30.63 19.54
N ALA A 163 34.09 -30.62 18.87
CA ALA A 163 33.76 -29.56 17.92
C ALA A 163 33.34 -28.26 18.60
N LYS A 164 34.14 -27.22 18.42
CA LYS A 164 33.77 -25.86 18.81
C LYS A 164 33.35 -25.04 17.59
N VAL A 165 32.23 -24.35 17.74
CA VAL A 165 31.72 -23.40 16.75
C VAL A 165 31.82 -21.99 17.33
N LEU A 166 32.50 -21.09 16.61
CA LEU A 166 32.67 -19.69 17.04
C LEU A 166 32.33 -18.72 15.91
N PRO A 167 31.90 -17.48 16.22
CA PRO A 167 31.82 -16.40 15.24
C PRO A 167 33.20 -16.12 14.62
N VAL A 168 33.24 -15.94 13.31
CA VAL A 168 34.46 -15.56 12.57
C VAL A 168 34.29 -14.19 11.90
N PRO A 169 35.38 -13.43 11.68
CA PRO A 169 35.31 -12.06 11.17
C PRO A 169 35.11 -12.00 9.65
N LEU A 170 34.05 -12.66 9.18
CA LEU A 170 33.62 -12.70 7.79
C LEU A 170 32.17 -12.25 7.69
N VAL A 171 31.88 -11.36 6.74
CA VAL A 171 30.53 -10.86 6.45
C VAL A 171 30.20 -11.22 5.00
N ILE A 172 29.10 -11.94 4.84
CA ILE A 172 28.52 -12.28 3.54
C ILE A 172 27.35 -11.34 3.28
N GLU A 173 27.14 -10.98 2.02
CA GLU A 173 25.96 -10.30 1.54
C GLU A 173 25.16 -11.26 0.65
N HIS A 174 23.88 -11.43 0.97
CA HIS A 174 22.95 -12.24 0.20
C HIS A 174 22.08 -11.35 -0.69
N LEU A 175 22.03 -11.65 -1.99
CA LEU A 175 21.41 -10.85 -3.04
C LEU A 175 20.00 -11.31 -3.42
N GLY A 176 19.50 -12.42 -2.89
CA GLY A 176 18.29 -13.13 -3.35
C GLY A 176 16.96 -12.36 -3.31
N TYR A 177 16.96 -11.08 -2.94
CA TYR A 177 15.79 -10.17 -3.03
C TYR A 177 15.90 -9.12 -4.16
N LEU A 178 17.01 -9.07 -4.90
CA LEU A 178 17.18 -8.24 -6.10
C LEU A 178 16.69 -9.01 -7.34
N ASP A 179 15.42 -8.78 -7.67
CA ASP A 179 14.74 -8.97 -8.97
C ASP A 179 14.44 -10.37 -9.56
N ALA A 180 13.44 -10.35 -10.46
CA ALA A 180 12.82 -11.40 -11.29
C ALA A 180 11.76 -12.33 -10.64
N VAL A 181 10.49 -11.89 -10.73
CA VAL A 181 9.25 -12.63 -10.38
C VAL A 181 9.20 -14.05 -10.93
N ALA A 182 9.73 -14.30 -12.13
CA ALA A 182 9.72 -15.64 -12.76
C ALA A 182 10.68 -16.64 -12.08
N ARG A 183 11.91 -16.24 -11.76
CA ARG A 183 12.88 -17.10 -11.06
C ARG A 183 12.44 -17.40 -9.62
N LYS A 184 11.82 -16.41 -8.96
CA LYS A 184 11.22 -16.58 -7.63
C LYS A 184 10.11 -17.65 -7.64
N LYS A 185 9.22 -17.67 -8.63
CA LYS A 185 8.14 -18.67 -8.73
C LYS A 185 8.65 -20.10 -8.96
N THR A 186 9.67 -20.31 -9.80
CA THR A 186 10.27 -21.65 -10.01
C THR A 186 11.00 -22.15 -8.74
N LYS A 187 11.74 -21.28 -8.07
CA LYS A 187 12.43 -21.58 -6.80
C LYS A 187 11.42 -21.96 -5.70
N THR A 188 10.35 -21.19 -5.55
CA THR A 188 9.29 -21.45 -4.57
C THR A 188 8.50 -22.73 -4.84
N ASN A 189 8.10 -23.02 -6.09
CA ASN A 189 7.38 -24.27 -6.40
C ASN A 189 8.23 -25.51 -6.14
N ARG A 190 9.53 -25.46 -6.49
CA ARG A 190 10.48 -26.53 -6.14
C ARG A 190 10.58 -26.68 -4.62
N ASN A 191 10.77 -25.58 -3.90
CA ASN A 191 10.91 -25.61 -2.44
C ASN A 191 9.68 -26.23 -1.77
N LEU A 192 8.46 -25.83 -2.16
CA LEU A 192 7.21 -26.42 -1.66
C LEU A 192 7.18 -27.94 -1.85
N ARG A 193 7.47 -28.42 -3.07
CA ARG A 193 7.52 -29.86 -3.36
C ARG A 193 8.57 -30.58 -2.49
N LEU A 194 9.73 -29.99 -2.28
CA LEU A 194 10.79 -30.58 -1.45
C LEU A 194 10.40 -30.62 0.04
N ILE A 195 9.72 -29.58 0.54
CA ILE A 195 9.20 -29.54 1.90
C ILE A 195 8.11 -30.60 2.07
N GLU A 196 7.22 -30.78 1.09
CA GLU A 196 6.18 -31.83 1.11
C GLU A 196 6.79 -33.24 1.14
N LEU A 197 7.83 -33.49 0.32
CA LEU A 197 8.57 -34.77 0.37
C LEU A 197 9.25 -34.97 1.73
N ALA A 198 9.88 -33.94 2.28
CA ALA A 198 10.50 -34.01 3.60
C ALA A 198 9.47 -34.25 4.72
N LEU A 199 8.29 -33.64 4.64
CA LEU A 199 7.18 -33.85 5.58
C LEU A 199 6.59 -35.27 5.47
N ALA A 200 6.59 -35.88 4.28
CA ALA A 200 6.18 -37.27 4.12
C ALA A 200 7.16 -38.24 4.84
N GLU A 201 8.44 -37.89 4.91
CA GLU A 201 9.48 -38.66 5.61
C GLU A 201 9.51 -38.36 7.11
N HIS A 202 9.28 -37.10 7.48
CA HIS A 202 9.39 -36.58 8.85
C HIS A 202 8.14 -35.74 9.24
N PRO A 203 6.97 -36.39 9.42
CA PRO A 203 5.69 -35.68 9.61
C PRO A 203 5.55 -34.96 10.96
N CYS A 204 6.50 -35.13 11.88
CA CYS A 204 6.50 -34.48 13.20
C CYS A 204 7.59 -33.40 13.32
N ASP A 205 8.26 -33.02 12.22
CA ASP A 205 9.31 -31.98 12.25
C ASP A 205 8.67 -30.58 12.17
N ALA A 206 8.68 -29.85 13.30
CA ALA A 206 8.14 -28.50 13.40
C ALA A 206 8.84 -27.49 12.46
N ARG A 207 10.13 -27.70 12.16
CA ARG A 207 10.92 -26.82 11.28
C ARG A 207 10.41 -26.90 9.84
N LEU A 208 10.00 -28.08 9.37
CA LEU A 208 9.44 -28.27 8.03
C LEU A 208 8.08 -27.58 7.88
N TYR A 209 7.24 -27.61 8.90
CA TYR A 209 5.97 -26.85 8.89
C TYR A 209 6.19 -25.34 8.93
N TYR A 210 7.18 -24.86 9.70
CA TYR A 210 7.60 -23.44 9.66
C TYR A 210 8.13 -23.04 8.28
N ALA A 211 8.93 -23.88 7.63
CA ALA A 211 9.42 -23.66 6.27
C ALA A 211 8.26 -23.59 5.27
N LEU A 212 7.31 -24.54 5.34
CA LEU A 212 6.11 -24.55 4.50
C LEU A 212 5.29 -23.27 4.65
N GLY A 213 5.04 -22.85 5.90
CA GLY A 213 4.34 -21.60 6.20
C GLY A 213 5.09 -20.37 5.67
N THR A 214 6.43 -20.35 5.78
CA THR A 214 7.26 -19.26 5.28
C THR A 214 7.22 -19.14 3.75
N GLU A 215 7.20 -20.26 3.01
CA GLU A 215 7.06 -20.24 1.55
C GLU A 215 5.70 -19.68 1.11
N TRP A 216 4.61 -20.02 1.82
CA TRP A 216 3.30 -19.42 1.57
C TRP A 216 3.26 -17.94 1.95
N PHE A 217 3.84 -17.58 3.10
CA PHE A 217 3.95 -16.21 3.58
C PHE A 217 4.69 -15.32 2.59
N ALA A 218 5.82 -15.80 2.04
CA ALA A 218 6.62 -15.06 1.07
C ALA A 218 5.89 -14.79 -0.27
N GLN A 219 4.82 -15.54 -0.56
CA GLN A 219 3.92 -15.33 -1.70
C GLN A 219 2.73 -14.41 -1.38
N GLY A 220 2.62 -13.91 -0.13
CA GLY A 220 1.44 -13.17 0.33
C GLY A 220 0.20 -14.04 0.54
N ARG A 221 0.33 -15.37 0.49
CA ARG A 221 -0.75 -16.35 0.67
C ARG A 221 -0.94 -16.66 2.16
N TYR A 222 -1.40 -15.65 2.91
CA TYR A 222 -1.47 -15.70 4.38
C TYR A 222 -2.45 -16.77 4.89
N ALA A 223 -3.59 -16.96 4.21
CA ALA A 223 -4.57 -17.97 4.60
C ALA A 223 -3.98 -19.40 4.53
N GLU A 224 -3.17 -19.67 3.51
CA GLU A 224 -2.48 -20.94 3.33
C GLU A 224 -1.28 -21.12 4.27
N ALA A 225 -0.61 -20.02 4.64
CA ALA A 225 0.50 -20.03 5.60
C ALA A 225 0.06 -20.37 7.03
N GLU A 226 -1.19 -20.04 7.40
CA GLU A 226 -1.70 -20.20 8.76
C GLU A 226 -1.68 -21.66 9.23
N GLY A 227 -2.16 -22.59 8.41
CA GLY A 227 -2.25 -24.01 8.76
C GLY A 227 -0.89 -24.62 9.14
N PRO A 228 0.13 -24.51 8.27
CA PRO A 228 1.50 -24.93 8.57
C PRO A 228 2.09 -24.25 9.82
N PHE A 229 1.91 -22.93 9.98
CA PHE A 229 2.41 -22.25 11.17
C PHE A 229 1.75 -22.74 12.46
N ARG A 230 0.43 -22.96 12.47
CA ARG A 230 -0.25 -23.57 13.62
C ARG A 230 0.30 -24.95 13.92
N LYS A 231 0.54 -25.77 12.89
CA LYS A 231 1.07 -27.12 13.09
C LYS A 231 2.50 -27.09 13.65
N ALA A 232 3.34 -26.17 13.17
CA ALA A 232 4.67 -25.93 13.74
C ALA A 232 4.58 -25.56 15.22
N LEU A 233 3.67 -24.65 15.58
CA LEU A 233 3.47 -24.22 16.97
C LEU A 233 2.96 -25.34 17.87
N GLU A 234 2.00 -26.15 17.39
CA GLU A 234 1.47 -27.33 18.09
C GLU A 234 2.58 -28.34 18.41
N LEU A 235 3.45 -28.64 17.45
CA LEU A 235 4.57 -29.56 17.65
C LEU A 235 5.59 -28.99 18.65
N LEU A 236 5.81 -27.67 18.63
CA LEU A 236 6.70 -26.99 19.57
C LEU A 236 6.15 -26.85 21.00
N GLU A 237 4.84 -27.02 21.21
CA GLU A 237 4.26 -27.11 22.56
C GLU A 237 4.61 -28.44 23.25
N GLY A 238 5.01 -29.47 22.48
CA GLY A 238 5.40 -30.79 22.97
C GLY A 238 6.91 -31.01 23.20
N GLU A 239 7.76 -30.06 22.80
CA GLU A 239 9.22 -30.15 22.90
C GLU A 239 9.80 -29.37 24.09
N SER A 240 11.12 -29.45 24.30
CA SER A 240 11.92 -28.83 25.38
C SER A 240 11.47 -27.42 25.81
N LYS A 241 11.77 -27.04 27.07
CA LYS A 241 11.52 -25.68 27.61
C LYS A 241 12.29 -24.57 26.87
N GLU A 242 13.35 -24.89 26.14
CA GLU A 242 14.13 -23.90 25.38
C GLU A 242 13.48 -23.63 24.02
N ALA A 243 13.18 -22.37 23.73
CA ALA A 243 12.61 -21.95 22.46
C ALA A 243 13.61 -22.18 21.31
N PRO A 244 13.20 -22.81 20.20
CA PRO A 244 14.09 -22.95 19.06
C PRO A 244 14.41 -21.56 18.47
N PRO A 245 15.59 -21.38 17.84
CA PRO A 245 16.02 -20.07 17.32
C PRO A 245 15.00 -19.42 16.36
N TYR A 246 14.31 -20.24 15.55
CA TYR A 246 13.31 -19.77 14.58
C TYR A 246 11.95 -19.42 15.19
N LEU A 247 11.72 -19.65 16.49
CA LEU A 247 10.46 -19.28 17.14
C LEU A 247 10.22 -17.77 17.09
N SER A 248 11.28 -16.98 17.20
CA SER A 248 11.22 -15.52 17.11
C SER A 248 10.60 -15.06 15.79
N ASP A 249 11.12 -15.55 14.67
CA ASP A 249 10.60 -15.23 13.34
C ASP A 249 9.22 -15.87 13.06
N LEU A 250 9.01 -17.13 13.45
CA LEU A 250 7.71 -17.81 13.36
C LEU A 250 6.63 -17.01 14.09
N SER A 251 6.92 -16.46 15.28
CA SER A 251 5.97 -15.68 16.06
C SER A 251 5.52 -14.43 15.29
N LEU A 252 6.46 -13.67 14.70
CA LEU A 252 6.15 -12.45 13.95
C LEU A 252 5.36 -12.77 12.68
N LYS A 253 5.78 -13.77 11.89
CA LYS A 253 5.07 -14.17 10.67
C LYS A 253 3.67 -14.70 10.97
N PHE A 254 3.51 -15.50 12.02
CA PHE A 254 2.21 -16.03 12.40
C PHE A 254 1.26 -14.91 12.88
N LEU A 255 1.74 -14.01 13.73
CA LEU A 255 0.96 -12.84 14.17
C LEU A 255 0.56 -11.96 12.99
N TYR A 256 1.49 -11.70 12.06
CA TYR A 256 1.19 -10.93 10.85
C TYR A 256 0.17 -11.65 9.96
N THR A 257 0.28 -12.97 9.81
CA THR A 257 -0.69 -13.80 9.06
C THR A 257 -2.10 -13.68 9.63
N LEU A 258 -2.25 -13.72 10.95
CA LEU A 258 -3.55 -13.53 11.61
C LEU A 258 -4.05 -12.09 11.45
N PHE A 259 -3.16 -11.11 11.67
CA PHE A 259 -3.46 -9.69 11.56
C PHE A 259 -3.91 -9.30 10.13
N ALA A 260 -3.21 -9.78 9.10
CA ALA A 260 -3.53 -9.54 7.70
C ALA A 260 -4.89 -10.12 7.27
N GLN A 261 -5.33 -11.20 7.94
CA GLN A 261 -6.65 -11.80 7.74
C GLN A 261 -7.75 -11.12 8.57
N GLY A 262 -7.44 -10.10 9.37
CA GLY A 262 -8.39 -9.42 10.25
C GLY A 262 -8.78 -10.22 11.51
N LYS A 263 -8.06 -11.32 11.82
CA LYS A 263 -8.28 -12.16 13.01
C LYS A 263 -7.69 -11.49 14.27
N THR A 264 -8.19 -10.31 14.59
CA THR A 264 -7.48 -9.36 15.45
C THR A 264 -7.46 -9.78 16.93
N GLU A 265 -8.57 -10.27 17.50
CA GLU A 265 -8.58 -10.78 18.87
C GLU A 265 -7.70 -12.02 19.04
N GLU A 266 -7.74 -12.93 18.07
CA GLU A 266 -6.86 -14.10 18.09
C GLU A 266 -5.38 -13.72 18.00
N SER A 267 -5.04 -12.70 17.20
CA SER A 267 -3.67 -12.19 17.15
C SER A 267 -3.20 -11.60 18.48
N LEU A 268 -4.10 -10.97 19.26
CA LEU A 268 -3.76 -10.48 20.61
C LEU A 268 -3.50 -11.63 21.59
N ASP A 269 -4.30 -12.70 21.55
CA ASP A 269 -4.11 -13.89 22.39
C ASP A 269 -2.78 -14.58 22.11
N TRP A 270 -2.47 -14.78 20.82
CA TRP A 270 -1.19 -15.35 20.43
C TRP A 270 -0.02 -14.45 20.76
N ALA A 271 -0.16 -13.13 20.60
CA ALA A 271 0.92 -12.20 20.96
C ALA A 271 1.27 -12.30 22.44
N ARG A 272 0.26 -12.38 23.33
CA ARG A 272 0.48 -12.63 24.76
C ARG A 272 1.21 -13.95 25.02
N ARG A 273 0.77 -15.04 24.40
CA ARG A 273 1.43 -16.36 24.51
C ARG A 273 2.88 -16.34 24.05
N PHE A 274 3.19 -15.63 22.97
CA PHE A 274 4.57 -15.50 22.52
C PHE A 274 5.41 -14.64 23.47
N LEU A 275 4.83 -13.58 24.05
CA LEU A 275 5.53 -12.73 25.03
C LEU A 275 5.86 -13.47 26.32
N GLU A 276 5.09 -14.49 26.70
CA GLU A 276 5.45 -15.39 27.81
C GLU A 276 6.72 -16.21 27.51
N ARG A 277 6.97 -16.53 26.24
CA ARG A 277 8.12 -17.33 25.79
C ARG A 277 9.32 -16.50 25.36
N LEU A 278 9.08 -15.29 24.84
CA LEU A 278 10.07 -14.39 24.27
C LEU A 278 9.95 -12.97 24.88
N PRO A 279 9.98 -12.82 26.22
CA PRO A 279 9.74 -11.53 26.87
C PRO A 279 10.85 -10.49 26.60
N ASP A 280 12.03 -10.93 26.19
CA ASP A 280 13.21 -10.13 25.87
C ASP A 280 13.33 -9.79 24.37
N PHE A 281 12.31 -10.10 23.56
CA PHE A 281 12.30 -9.82 22.12
C PHE A 281 11.60 -8.49 21.79
N PRO A 282 12.33 -7.39 21.51
CA PRO A 282 11.74 -6.05 21.33
C PRO A 282 10.75 -5.97 20.15
N THR A 283 11.04 -6.64 19.02
CA THR A 283 10.15 -6.64 17.85
C THR A 283 8.79 -7.24 18.13
N LEU A 284 8.71 -8.22 19.03
CA LEU A 284 7.45 -8.85 19.40
C LEU A 284 6.59 -7.91 20.26
N TRP A 285 7.21 -7.15 21.16
CA TRP A 285 6.53 -6.07 21.89
C TRP A 285 6.02 -4.97 20.95
N GLU A 286 6.78 -4.61 19.92
CA GLU A 286 6.37 -3.65 18.89
C GLU A 286 5.18 -4.16 18.06
N MET A 287 5.24 -5.43 17.62
CA MET A 287 4.11 -6.08 16.94
C MET A 287 2.87 -6.11 17.84
N TYR A 288 3.03 -6.44 19.12
CA TYR A 288 1.93 -6.44 20.08
C TYR A 288 1.34 -5.03 20.26
N ALA A 289 2.17 -4.00 20.41
CA ALA A 289 1.73 -2.61 20.48
C ALA A 289 0.95 -2.19 19.22
N GLN A 290 1.40 -2.60 18.04
CA GLN A 290 0.73 -2.32 16.77
C GLN A 290 -0.65 -2.99 16.69
N ILE A 291 -0.76 -4.26 17.09
CA ILE A 291 -2.04 -4.97 17.15
C ILE A 291 -2.97 -4.28 18.17
N LEU A 292 -2.48 -3.88 19.34
CA LEU A 292 -3.25 -3.16 20.37
C LEU A 292 -3.78 -1.82 19.87
N LEU A 293 -2.94 -1.02 19.18
CA LEU A 293 -3.38 0.22 18.53
C LEU A 293 -4.52 -0.06 17.56
N ARG A 294 -4.43 -1.10 16.73
CA ARG A 294 -5.49 -1.40 15.77
C ARG A 294 -6.83 -1.73 16.44
N ASN A 295 -6.81 -2.27 17.65
CA ASN A 295 -8.00 -2.57 18.46
C ASN A 295 -8.47 -1.41 19.35
N GLY A 296 -7.88 -0.21 19.22
CA GLY A 296 -8.24 0.94 20.06
C GLY A 296 -7.73 0.87 21.50
N LYS A 297 -6.86 -0.10 21.83
CA LYS A 297 -6.29 -0.30 23.17
C LYS A 297 -5.01 0.54 23.35
N ALA A 298 -5.15 1.87 23.24
CA ALA A 298 -4.02 2.79 23.18
C ALA A 298 -3.15 2.80 24.45
N GLU A 299 -3.74 2.68 25.65
CA GLU A 299 -2.96 2.61 26.90
C GLU A 299 -2.08 1.36 26.98
N GLU A 300 -2.64 0.21 26.59
CA GLU A 300 -1.89 -1.05 26.54
C GLU A 300 -0.78 -0.96 25.49
N ALA A 301 -1.05 -0.33 24.35
CA ALA A 301 -0.06 -0.12 23.31
C ALA A 301 1.11 0.76 23.78
N ALA A 302 0.84 1.82 24.54
CA ALA A 302 1.89 2.65 25.14
C ALA A 302 2.77 1.82 26.08
N ARG A 303 2.16 0.98 26.94
CA ARG A 303 2.90 0.06 27.83
C ARG A 303 3.76 -0.93 27.05
N ALA A 304 3.24 -1.53 25.98
CA ALA A 304 3.98 -2.44 25.13
C ALA A 304 5.15 -1.74 24.39
N ALA A 305 4.93 -0.52 23.89
CA ALA A 305 5.99 0.28 23.27
C ALA A 305 7.09 0.65 24.28
N HIS A 306 6.73 0.98 25.52
CA HIS A 306 7.70 1.19 26.61
C HIS A 306 8.50 -0.08 26.93
N ALA A 307 7.88 -1.25 26.92
CA ALA A 307 8.57 -2.52 27.12
C ALA A 307 9.63 -2.75 26.03
N ALA A 308 9.29 -2.51 24.75
CA ALA A 308 10.25 -2.57 23.65
C ALA A 308 11.41 -1.59 23.84
N LEU A 309 11.14 -0.35 24.24
CA LEU A 309 12.17 0.67 24.52
C LEU A 309 13.10 0.29 25.67
N ALA A 310 12.56 -0.36 26.71
CA ALA A 310 13.34 -0.79 27.87
C ALA A 310 14.35 -1.90 27.51
N LEU A 311 14.00 -2.77 26.55
CA LEU A 311 14.91 -3.79 26.00
C LEU A 311 16.00 -3.16 25.12
N GLY A 312 15.65 -2.09 24.40
CA GLY A 312 16.58 -1.38 23.54
C GLY A 312 16.90 -2.13 22.23
N PRO A 313 17.77 -1.57 21.38
CA PRO A 313 18.07 -2.11 20.05
C PRO A 313 19.08 -3.27 20.06
N LYS A 314 19.33 -3.88 21.21
CA LYS A 314 20.20 -5.06 21.35
C LYS A 314 19.31 -6.26 21.64
N SER A 315 19.43 -7.29 20.81
CA SER A 315 18.60 -8.49 20.92
C SER A 315 19.46 -9.73 20.65
N ALA A 316 19.15 -10.82 21.35
CA ALA A 316 19.68 -12.16 21.02
C ALA A 316 19.04 -12.74 19.74
N TYR A 317 17.93 -12.15 19.30
CA TYR A 317 17.16 -12.55 18.11
C TYR A 317 17.43 -11.60 16.94
N ALA A 318 17.13 -12.06 15.72
CA ALA A 318 17.10 -11.20 14.55
C ALA A 318 16.01 -10.11 14.72
N ILE A 319 16.41 -8.84 14.62
CA ILE A 319 15.51 -7.70 14.75
C ILE A 319 15.62 -6.78 13.52
N PRO A 320 14.51 -6.16 13.08
CA PRO A 320 14.57 -5.09 12.09
C PRO A 320 15.40 -3.91 12.58
N GLU A 321 16.00 -3.17 11.64
CA GLU A 321 16.67 -1.91 11.97
C GLU A 321 15.67 -0.92 12.59
N GLY A 322 16.00 -0.43 13.78
CA GLY A 322 15.16 0.49 14.55
C GLY A 322 14.29 -0.13 15.63
N SER A 323 14.22 -1.47 15.69
CA SER A 323 13.51 -2.17 16.76
C SER A 323 14.14 -1.88 18.12
N GLY A 324 13.32 -1.71 19.15
CA GLY A 324 13.73 -1.27 20.48
C GLY A 324 14.31 0.15 20.50
N GLY A 325 14.09 0.93 19.44
CA GLY A 325 14.59 2.28 19.27
C GLY A 325 13.55 3.19 18.61
N PHE A 326 13.85 3.71 17.42
CA PHE A 326 12.97 4.68 16.77
C PHE A 326 11.60 4.10 16.40
N LEU A 327 11.48 2.79 16.12
CA LEU A 327 10.19 2.15 15.83
C LEU A 327 9.28 2.10 17.08
N ALA A 328 9.83 1.68 18.22
CA ALA A 328 9.12 1.69 19.49
C ALA A 328 8.71 3.12 19.92
N TYR A 329 9.58 4.12 19.73
CA TYR A 329 9.20 5.52 19.97
C TYR A 329 8.08 6.01 19.04
N SER A 330 8.05 5.58 17.78
CA SER A 330 6.96 5.90 16.86
C SER A 330 5.63 5.26 17.27
N LEU A 331 5.66 4.03 17.81
CA LEU A 331 4.46 3.37 18.35
C LEU A 331 3.99 4.04 19.64
N LEU A 332 4.93 4.45 20.50
CA LEU A 332 4.62 5.19 21.73
C LEU A 332 3.98 6.56 21.42
N ALA A 333 4.50 7.26 20.42
CA ALA A 333 3.91 8.51 19.94
C ALA A 333 2.47 8.31 19.45
N GLN A 334 2.22 7.26 18.65
CA GLN A 334 0.88 6.91 18.18
C GLN A 334 -0.08 6.54 19.33
N ALA A 335 0.42 5.83 20.34
CA ALA A 335 -0.37 5.45 21.50
C ALA A 335 -0.80 6.67 22.31
N HIS A 336 0.13 7.55 22.68
CA HIS A 336 -0.19 8.79 23.38
C HIS A 336 -1.06 9.73 22.56
N ALA A 337 -0.89 9.77 21.23
CA ALA A 337 -1.77 10.53 20.34
C ALA A 337 -3.24 10.11 20.46
N ARG A 338 -3.50 8.80 20.47
CA ARG A 338 -4.86 8.25 20.62
C ARG A 338 -5.46 8.44 22.00
N LEU A 339 -4.62 8.67 23.00
CA LEU A 339 -5.04 8.97 24.38
C LEU A 339 -5.30 10.47 24.59
N GLY A 340 -4.92 11.33 23.63
CA GLY A 340 -4.96 12.79 23.80
C GLY A 340 -3.78 13.37 24.58
N ASN A 341 -2.73 12.58 24.84
CA ASN A 341 -1.55 12.97 25.61
C ASN A 341 -0.52 13.68 24.71
N ALA A 342 -0.80 14.92 24.32
CA ALA A 342 -0.04 15.62 23.28
C ALA A 342 1.45 15.85 23.60
N GLU A 343 1.79 16.15 24.86
CA GLU A 343 3.19 16.42 25.27
C GLU A 343 4.05 15.15 25.20
N GLU A 344 3.54 14.05 25.73
CA GLU A 344 4.20 12.74 25.72
C GLU A 344 4.34 12.23 24.29
N ALA A 345 3.31 12.45 23.47
CA ALA A 345 3.34 12.09 22.08
C ALA A 345 4.46 12.89 21.36
N LEU A 346 4.56 14.22 21.57
CA LEU A 346 5.62 15.05 21.00
C LEU A 346 7.02 14.64 21.47
N ALA A 347 7.16 14.35 22.77
CA ALA A 347 8.40 13.85 23.35
C ALA A 347 8.84 12.53 22.68
N ALA A 348 7.91 11.58 22.53
CA ALA A 348 8.16 10.31 21.86
C ALA A 348 8.55 10.51 20.37
N SER A 349 7.88 11.39 19.64
CA SER A 349 8.24 11.71 18.24
C SER A 349 9.62 12.36 18.10
N ARG A 350 10.01 13.26 19.03
CA ARG A 350 11.37 13.82 19.08
C ARG A 350 12.41 12.74 19.35
N ALA A 351 12.13 11.87 20.32
CA ALA A 351 13.00 10.75 20.66
C ALA A 351 13.16 9.76 19.50
N ALA A 352 12.09 9.49 18.73
CA ALA A 352 12.16 8.69 17.51
C ALA A 352 13.16 9.29 16.50
N ARG A 353 13.12 10.60 16.30
CA ARG A 353 14.04 11.32 15.40
C ARG A 353 15.50 11.29 15.85
N GLU A 354 15.74 11.51 17.13
CA GLU A 354 17.09 11.42 17.68
C GLU A 354 17.65 10.00 17.59
N ALA A 355 16.82 8.99 17.89
CA ALA A 355 17.20 7.58 17.77
C ALA A 355 17.48 7.18 16.31
N TYR A 356 16.70 7.69 15.36
CA TYR A 356 16.91 7.49 13.93
C TYR A 356 18.22 8.09 13.45
N ALA A 357 18.51 9.35 13.82
CA ALA A 357 19.75 10.04 13.45
C ALA A 357 20.99 9.29 13.96
N LYS A 358 20.99 8.88 15.24
CA LYS A 358 22.07 8.08 15.84
C LYS A 358 22.26 6.74 15.15
N THR A 359 21.17 6.08 14.75
CA THR A 359 21.24 4.79 14.03
C THR A 359 21.84 4.96 12.64
N THR A 360 21.43 6.02 11.93
CA THR A 360 21.97 6.39 10.61
C THR A 360 23.47 6.72 10.68
N GLU A 361 23.89 7.52 11.67
CA GLU A 361 25.31 7.84 11.92
C GLU A 361 26.15 6.58 12.20
N ARG A 362 25.63 5.67 13.03
CA ARG A 362 26.32 4.41 13.38
C ARG A 362 26.50 3.49 12.17
N ASN A 363 25.51 3.44 11.28
CA ASN A 363 25.49 2.48 10.18
C ASN A 363 26.14 3.02 8.90
N GLY A 364 26.41 4.33 8.81
CA GLY A 364 27.02 4.96 7.63
C GLY A 364 26.11 4.98 6.40
N VAL A 365 24.83 4.66 6.58
CA VAL A 365 23.77 4.65 5.55
C VAL A 365 22.44 5.05 6.19
N PRO A 366 21.59 5.78 5.43
CA PRO A 366 20.15 5.86 5.54
C PRO A 366 19.40 4.85 6.43
N ALA A 367 19.09 5.08 7.72
CA ALA A 367 18.10 4.18 8.33
C ALA A 367 16.77 4.29 7.56
N THR A 368 15.95 3.25 7.56
CA THR A 368 14.85 3.04 6.58
C THR A 368 13.77 4.13 6.49
N LEU A 369 13.57 4.96 7.52
CA LEU A 369 12.48 5.96 7.59
C LEU A 369 12.85 7.25 8.34
N PRO A 370 12.83 8.44 7.72
CA PRO A 370 12.84 9.68 8.46
C PRO A 370 11.53 9.80 9.28
N PRO A 371 11.60 10.00 10.61
CA PRO A 371 10.42 10.14 11.45
C PRO A 371 9.64 11.44 11.16
N GLU A 372 10.15 12.35 10.33
CA GLU A 372 9.40 13.53 9.88
C GLU A 372 8.13 13.18 9.08
N ILE A 373 8.05 11.99 8.47
CA ILE A 373 6.84 11.52 7.77
C ILE A 373 5.69 11.23 8.76
N PHE A 374 6.01 10.94 10.03
CA PHE A 374 5.03 10.79 11.10
C PHE A 374 4.76 12.09 11.88
N ALA A 375 5.63 13.10 11.75
CA ALA A 375 5.62 14.27 12.61
C ALA A 375 4.87 15.49 12.06
N LEU A 376 4.71 15.66 10.74
CA LEU A 376 4.12 16.91 10.21
C LEU A 376 2.62 17.10 10.54
N PRO A 377 1.75 16.08 10.37
CA PRO A 377 0.35 16.19 10.80
C PRO A 377 0.21 16.32 12.34
N PHE A 378 1.24 15.87 13.06
CA PHE A 378 1.28 15.73 14.50
C PHE A 378 1.85 16.97 15.22
N LEU A 379 2.81 17.67 14.61
CA LEU A 379 3.28 19.00 15.02
C LEU A 379 2.15 20.03 14.94
N LEU A 380 1.29 19.92 13.93
CA LEU A 380 0.10 20.75 13.78
C LEU A 380 -0.96 20.48 14.87
N ASN A 381 -1.11 19.24 15.32
CA ASN A 381 -2.00 18.87 16.43
C ASN A 381 -1.53 19.48 17.77
N VAL A 382 -0.24 19.38 18.05
CA VAL A 382 0.39 19.93 19.26
C VAL A 382 0.29 21.45 19.32
N LEU A 383 0.39 22.14 18.18
CA LEU A 383 0.24 23.61 18.10
C LEU A 383 -1.20 24.07 18.29
N VAL A 384 -2.20 23.27 17.91
CA VAL A 384 -3.63 23.57 18.07
C VAL A 384 -4.12 23.28 19.50
N GLN A 385 -3.59 22.25 20.16
CA GLN A 385 -4.02 21.85 21.51
C GLN A 385 -3.32 22.60 22.65
N ASN A 386 -2.12 23.18 22.43
CA ASN A 386 -1.34 23.85 23.49
C ASN A 386 -1.42 25.38 23.49
N SER A 387 -2.24 26.00 22.64
CA SER A 387 -2.46 27.44 22.70
C SER A 387 -3.77 27.76 23.41
N GLU A 388 -3.71 28.38 24.59
CA GLU A 388 -4.88 29.02 25.22
C GLU A 388 -5.45 30.18 24.36
N SER A 389 -4.74 30.56 23.29
CA SER A 389 -5.15 31.57 22.30
C SER A 389 -5.46 30.90 20.95
N PRO A 390 -6.42 31.39 20.17
CA PRO A 390 -6.77 30.82 18.86
C PRO A 390 -5.58 30.82 17.89
N VAL A 391 -5.38 29.71 17.15
CA VAL A 391 -4.41 29.63 16.05
C VAL A 391 -5.06 30.13 14.76
N LEU A 392 -4.48 31.16 14.14
CA LEU A 392 -5.07 31.78 12.94
C LEU A 392 -4.52 31.14 11.66
N PHE A 393 -5.38 30.47 10.88
CA PHE A 393 -5.02 29.91 9.57
C PHE A 393 -5.49 30.84 8.44
N LEU A 394 -4.54 31.26 7.59
CA LEU A 394 -4.80 32.06 6.39
C LEU A 394 -4.33 31.29 5.16
N GLY A 395 -5.26 30.61 4.46
CA GLY A 395 -4.90 29.88 3.24
C GLY A 395 -6.05 29.54 2.29
N THR A 396 -5.72 29.33 1.01
CA THR A 396 -6.67 29.16 -0.12
C THR A 396 -6.86 27.70 -0.59
N SER A 397 -6.24 26.71 0.06
CA SER A 397 -6.20 25.31 -0.43
C SER A 397 -7.17 24.36 0.31
N PRO A 398 -8.25 23.89 -0.36
CA PRO A 398 -9.18 22.92 0.21
C PRO A 398 -8.56 21.53 0.47
N VAL A 399 -7.50 21.19 -0.27
CA VAL A 399 -6.85 19.87 -0.18
C VAL A 399 -5.98 19.77 1.06
N LEU A 400 -5.21 20.82 1.37
CA LEU A 400 -4.46 20.88 2.62
C LEU A 400 -5.42 20.92 3.82
N TYR A 401 -6.55 21.63 3.70
CA TYR A 401 -7.61 21.66 4.72
C TYR A 401 -8.25 20.29 4.96
N GLN A 402 -8.54 19.50 3.91
CA GLN A 402 -9.10 18.16 4.08
C GLN A 402 -8.10 17.21 4.74
N SER A 403 -6.84 17.25 4.33
CA SER A 403 -5.79 16.43 4.95
C SER A 403 -5.48 16.85 6.40
N LEU A 404 -5.46 18.15 6.72
CA LEU A 404 -5.27 18.62 8.09
C LEU A 404 -6.51 18.37 8.96
N SER A 405 -7.71 18.69 8.47
CA SER A 405 -8.92 18.60 9.29
C SER A 405 -9.34 17.16 9.56
N ALA A 406 -9.04 16.21 8.66
CA ALA A 406 -9.22 14.78 8.91
C ALA A 406 -8.29 14.31 10.05
N VAL A 407 -7.02 14.70 10.01
CA VAL A 407 -6.05 14.34 11.03
C VAL A 407 -6.34 15.02 12.37
N LEU A 408 -6.70 16.31 12.38
CA LEU A 408 -7.03 17.06 13.61
C LEU A 408 -8.35 16.60 14.26
N ARG A 409 -9.31 16.08 13.49
CA ARG A 409 -10.55 15.48 14.03
C ARG A 409 -10.33 14.06 14.56
N GLU A 410 -9.53 13.24 13.89
CA GLU A 410 -9.18 11.90 14.39
C GLU A 410 -8.38 11.95 15.71
N LEU A 411 -7.63 13.03 15.92
CA LEU A 411 -6.86 13.26 17.14
C LEU A 411 -7.65 13.99 18.25
N GLY A 412 -8.95 14.27 18.05
CA GLY A 412 -9.82 14.87 19.06
C GLY A 412 -9.54 16.36 19.35
N ALA A 413 -8.83 17.07 18.47
CA ALA A 413 -8.33 18.43 18.71
C ALA A 413 -9.20 19.57 18.18
N LEU A 414 -10.36 19.25 17.61
CA LEU A 414 -11.35 20.23 17.17
C LEU A 414 -12.57 20.15 18.09
N ASP A 415 -12.62 21.01 19.11
CA ASP A 415 -13.87 21.25 19.84
C ASP A 415 -14.79 22.17 19.02
N ALA A 416 -16.11 22.05 19.19
CA ALA A 416 -17.11 22.70 18.36
C ALA A 416 -17.00 24.24 18.34
N SER A 417 -16.31 24.84 19.33
CA SER A 417 -16.03 26.28 19.45
C SER A 417 -14.82 26.78 18.63
N ALA A 418 -13.88 25.91 18.25
CA ALA A 418 -12.70 26.25 17.43
C ALA A 418 -13.02 26.40 15.93
N SER A 419 -14.30 26.30 15.57
CA SER A 419 -14.84 26.43 14.21
C SER A 419 -14.88 27.87 13.67
N SER A 420 -14.46 28.86 14.45
CA SER A 420 -14.51 30.27 14.06
C SER A 420 -13.15 30.79 13.60
N PHE A 421 -13.14 31.45 12.44
CA PHE A 421 -12.03 32.21 11.81
C PHE A 421 -11.13 31.49 10.81
N PHE A 422 -11.71 31.13 9.65
CA PHE A 422 -10.98 30.98 8.38
C PHE A 422 -11.43 32.13 7.45
N ARG A 423 -10.52 33.05 7.05
CA ARG A 423 -10.82 34.09 6.04
C ARG A 423 -10.19 33.72 4.68
N PRO A 424 -10.93 33.73 3.56
CA PRO A 424 -10.37 33.61 2.21
C PRO A 424 -9.44 34.80 1.91
N LEU A 425 -8.32 34.55 1.22
CA LEU A 425 -7.30 35.56 0.90
C LEU A 425 -7.65 36.50 -0.28
N GLU A 426 -8.88 36.46 -0.81
CA GLU A 426 -9.27 37.34 -1.93
C GLU A 426 -10.13 38.52 -1.44
N GLY A 427 -9.56 39.73 -1.49
CA GLY A 427 -10.33 40.97 -1.70
C GLY A 427 -10.36 42.03 -0.60
N GLU A 428 -10.09 41.72 0.68
CA GLU A 428 -10.17 42.71 1.75
C GLU A 428 -8.96 42.61 2.69
N THR A 429 -8.25 43.73 2.89
CA THR A 429 -7.31 43.90 4.01
C THR A 429 -8.07 43.69 5.32
N PRO A 430 -7.51 42.95 6.29
CA PRO A 430 -8.21 42.71 7.55
C PRO A 430 -8.34 44.03 8.32
N SER A 431 -9.51 44.66 8.24
CA SER A 431 -9.87 45.74 9.15
C SER A 431 -10.09 45.17 10.55
N SER A 432 -9.33 45.71 11.51
CA SER A 432 -9.51 45.83 12.98
C SER A 432 -10.06 44.70 13.86
N ASP A 433 -10.54 43.57 13.32
CA ASP A 433 -11.18 42.49 14.09
C ASP A 433 -10.41 41.16 13.98
N ILE A 434 -9.08 41.18 14.16
CA ILE A 434 -8.29 39.95 14.35
C ILE A 434 -8.28 39.64 15.86
N PRO A 435 -8.83 38.50 16.33
CA PRO A 435 -8.74 38.14 17.74
C PRO A 435 -7.27 37.91 18.14
N PRO A 436 -6.87 38.16 19.40
CA PRO A 436 -5.49 37.99 19.84
C PRO A 436 -5.08 36.51 19.68
N ALA A 437 -4.20 36.24 18.71
CA ALA A 437 -3.67 34.93 18.38
C ALA A 437 -2.16 34.95 18.59
N ARG A 438 -1.57 33.97 19.28
CA ARG A 438 -0.10 33.90 19.47
C ARG A 438 0.62 33.26 18.27
N VAL A 439 -0.09 32.47 17.45
CA VAL A 439 0.48 31.73 16.32
C VAL A 439 -0.41 31.83 15.06
N ALA A 440 0.18 32.06 13.89
CA ALA A 440 -0.50 32.10 12.61
C ALA A 440 0.18 31.20 11.55
N VAL A 441 -0.61 30.63 10.63
CA VAL A 441 -0.12 29.84 9.49
C VAL A 441 -0.62 30.45 8.18
N VAL A 442 0.29 30.80 7.26
CA VAL A 442 0.02 31.44 5.98
C VAL A 442 0.39 30.52 4.82
N SER A 443 -0.56 30.22 3.91
CA SER A 443 -0.31 29.39 2.73
C SER A 443 -1.26 29.68 1.56
N ASP A 444 -0.74 30.12 0.41
CA ASP A 444 -1.49 30.15 -0.85
C ASP A 444 -1.19 28.88 -1.66
N GLY A 445 -1.99 27.83 -1.46
CA GLY A 445 -1.79 26.55 -2.14
C GLY A 445 -2.20 26.54 -3.62
N ARG A 446 -2.33 27.71 -4.28
CA ARG A 446 -2.67 27.84 -5.70
C ARG A 446 -1.68 28.69 -6.50
N ARG A 447 -1.04 29.71 -5.91
CA ARG A 447 -0.11 30.63 -6.59
C ARG A 447 1.03 31.06 -5.66
N GLU A 448 2.14 31.51 -6.25
CA GLU A 448 3.17 32.25 -5.53
C GLU A 448 2.54 33.60 -5.09
N LEU A 449 2.45 33.85 -3.77
CA LEU A 449 2.06 35.17 -3.27
C LEU A 449 3.10 36.18 -3.74
N SER A 450 2.67 37.36 -4.19
CA SER A 450 3.63 38.40 -4.53
C SER A 450 4.44 38.77 -3.28
N SER A 451 5.70 39.13 -3.46
CA SER A 451 6.61 39.43 -2.35
C SER A 451 6.11 40.57 -1.46
N GLU A 452 5.32 41.50 -2.02
CA GLU A 452 4.71 42.62 -1.29
C GLU A 452 3.47 42.15 -0.50
N ASP A 453 2.64 41.27 -1.07
CA ASP A 453 1.44 40.74 -0.40
C ASP A 453 1.77 39.85 0.80
N LEU A 454 2.80 39.00 0.67
CA LEU A 454 3.23 38.13 1.76
C LEU A 454 3.82 38.97 2.91
N ARG A 455 4.61 40.00 2.56
CA ARG A 455 5.19 40.92 3.54
C ARG A 455 4.12 41.69 4.30
N GLN A 456 3.18 42.33 3.59
CA GLN A 456 2.10 43.09 4.21
C GLN A 456 1.29 42.20 5.16
N LYS A 457 0.99 40.96 4.77
CA LYS A 457 0.24 40.01 5.60
C LYS A 457 0.99 39.58 6.86
N ILE A 458 2.31 39.35 6.76
CA ILE A 458 3.14 39.03 7.93
C ILE A 458 3.21 40.25 8.87
N GLU A 459 3.39 41.46 8.33
CA GLU A 459 3.42 42.70 9.11
C GLU A 459 2.07 42.96 9.81
N ASP A 460 0.94 42.77 9.12
CA ASP A 460 -0.40 42.88 9.69
C ASP A 460 -0.62 41.89 10.85
N LEU A 461 -0.15 40.65 10.71
CA LEU A 461 -0.24 39.62 11.76
C LEU A 461 0.63 39.96 12.98
N LEU A 462 1.87 40.40 12.75
CA LEU A 462 2.79 40.79 13.82
C LEU A 462 2.29 42.02 14.58
N ASN A 463 1.70 42.99 13.87
CA ASN A 463 1.07 44.20 14.45
C ASN A 463 -0.23 43.86 15.19
N ALA A 464 -0.95 42.82 14.79
CA ALA A 464 -2.11 42.28 15.49
C ALA A 464 -1.75 41.43 16.74
N GLY A 465 -0.47 41.35 17.12
CA GLY A 465 -0.03 40.68 18.34
C GLY A 465 0.39 39.21 18.15
N VAL A 466 0.47 38.70 16.93
CA VAL A 466 0.95 37.33 16.66
C VAL A 466 2.43 37.21 16.99
N GLU A 467 2.80 36.17 17.74
CA GLU A 467 4.17 35.90 18.17
C GLU A 467 4.91 34.97 17.21
N THR A 468 4.23 34.00 16.58
CA THR A 468 4.86 33.03 15.66
C THR A 468 4.09 32.91 14.35
N VAL A 469 4.77 33.00 13.20
CA VAL A 469 4.15 32.87 11.87
C VAL A 469 4.80 31.74 11.06
N TYR A 470 4.02 30.76 10.65
CA TYR A 470 4.44 29.67 9.77
C TYR A 470 4.04 29.99 8.33
N VAL A 471 4.99 29.99 7.40
CA VAL A 471 4.73 30.23 5.97
C VAL A 471 4.97 28.94 5.19
N ILE A 472 3.97 28.47 4.45
CA ILE A 472 4.04 27.25 3.63
C ILE A 472 3.86 27.61 2.16
N GLU A 473 4.94 27.51 1.37
CA GLU A 473 4.96 27.90 -0.05
C GLU A 473 5.04 26.69 -1.02
N PRO A 474 4.34 26.76 -2.17
CA PRO A 474 4.62 25.88 -3.32
C PRO A 474 5.93 26.28 -4.03
N TRP A 475 6.55 25.33 -4.76
CA TRP A 475 7.81 25.53 -5.49
C TRP A 475 7.68 26.50 -6.69
N SER A 476 8.69 27.36 -6.92
CA SER A 476 8.82 28.31 -8.05
C SER A 476 10.29 28.43 -8.51
N GLU A 477 10.51 28.62 -9.83
CA GLU A 477 11.85 28.79 -10.45
C GLU A 477 12.46 30.19 -10.23
N ARG A 478 11.66 31.20 -9.85
CA ARG A 478 12.18 32.55 -9.61
C ARG A 478 12.73 32.65 -8.19
N SER A 479 14.01 33.01 -8.08
CA SER A 479 14.71 33.27 -6.82
C SER A 479 14.18 34.53 -6.12
N GLY A 480 12.97 34.48 -5.53
CA GLY A 480 12.31 35.64 -4.91
C GLY A 480 12.51 35.85 -3.41
N PRO A 481 12.25 34.88 -2.50
CA PRO A 481 11.99 35.25 -1.09
C PRO A 481 13.22 35.37 -0.19
N ARG A 482 14.33 34.69 -0.52
CA ARG A 482 15.54 34.64 0.32
C ARG A 482 16.18 36.02 0.54
N VAL A 483 16.04 36.92 -0.43
CA VAL A 483 16.62 38.27 -0.40
C VAL A 483 15.81 39.23 0.47
N HIS A 484 14.50 38.99 0.65
CA HIS A 484 13.60 39.96 1.29
C HIS A 484 13.10 39.54 2.68
N LEU A 485 13.02 38.24 3.01
CA LEU A 485 12.88 37.80 4.41
C LEU A 485 14.10 38.24 5.25
N ALA A 486 15.28 38.32 4.63
CA ALA A 486 16.47 38.94 5.22
C ALA A 486 16.30 40.45 5.48
N ALA A 487 15.46 41.16 4.72
CA ALA A 487 15.15 42.58 4.94
C ALA A 487 14.14 42.82 6.08
N LEU A 488 13.22 41.87 6.33
CA LEU A 488 12.33 41.85 7.51
C LEU A 488 13.12 41.57 8.81
N ALA A 489 14.10 40.66 8.76
CA ALA A 489 15.00 40.38 9.88
C ALA A 489 15.86 41.59 10.30
N ALA A 490 16.05 42.57 9.40
CA ALA A 490 16.86 43.76 9.64
C ALA A 490 16.13 44.86 10.45
N ARG A 491 14.84 44.70 10.79
CA ARG A 491 14.02 45.72 11.48
C ARG A 491 13.46 45.28 12.86
N GLU A 492 14.28 44.57 13.64
CA GLU A 492 14.09 44.19 15.07
C GLU A 492 13.44 42.81 15.38
N THR A 493 14.08 42.10 16.32
CA THR A 493 13.62 40.94 17.14
C THR A 493 12.86 39.75 16.48
N LEU A 494 13.10 39.46 15.20
CA LEU A 494 12.52 38.29 14.53
C LEU A 494 13.57 37.22 14.20
N ARG A 495 13.31 35.96 14.57
CA ARG A 495 14.13 34.80 14.15
C ARG A 495 13.45 34.08 12.98
N ILE A 496 14.16 33.92 11.87
CA ILE A 496 13.69 33.24 10.67
C ILE A 496 14.47 31.93 10.47
N ASP A 497 13.80 30.80 10.64
CA ASP A 497 14.38 29.48 10.31
C ASP A 497 13.88 29.06 8.92
N VAL A 498 14.80 29.01 7.95
CA VAL A 498 14.54 28.57 6.56
C VAL A 498 15.14 27.19 6.37
N THR A 499 14.31 26.17 6.16
CA THR A 499 14.76 24.80 5.88
C THR A 499 14.92 24.62 4.36
N PRO A 500 16.14 24.47 3.80
CA PRO A 500 16.31 24.34 2.36
C PRO A 500 15.93 22.93 1.85
N PRO A 501 15.51 22.78 0.57
CA PRO A 501 15.05 21.51 -0.01
C PRO A 501 16.14 20.44 -0.26
N SER A 502 17.39 20.67 0.12
CA SER A 502 18.57 20.04 -0.50
C SER A 502 19.36 19.03 0.35
N LEU A 503 18.69 18.15 1.09
CA LEU A 503 19.26 16.85 1.51
C LEU A 503 18.40 15.77 0.84
N LEU A 504 18.48 15.54 -0.47
CA LEU A 504 19.59 14.91 -1.21
C LEU A 504 19.63 15.47 -2.66
N PRO A 505 20.83 15.77 -3.20
CA PRO A 505 21.55 14.73 -3.93
C PRO A 505 23.01 14.61 -3.50
N TYR A 506 23.58 13.42 -3.73
CA TYR A 506 25.00 13.12 -3.56
C TYR A 506 25.89 14.17 -4.23
N SER A 507 26.88 14.69 -3.49
CA SER A 507 28.14 15.18 -4.06
C SER A 507 29.27 14.22 -3.66
N GLU A 508 30.19 13.95 -4.58
CA GLU A 508 31.27 12.95 -4.50
C GLU A 508 32.28 13.10 -3.33
N THR A 509 32.13 14.10 -2.44
CA THR A 509 33.11 14.37 -1.37
C THR A 509 32.56 14.33 0.07
N GLY A 510 31.30 13.94 0.28
CA GLY A 510 30.67 13.61 1.57
C GLY A 510 31.24 14.27 2.85
N LEU A 511 30.70 15.44 3.26
CA LEU A 511 30.66 15.95 4.65
C LEU A 511 29.82 17.26 4.71
N PRO A 512 28.86 17.46 5.66
CA PRO A 512 28.25 18.77 5.94
C PRO A 512 28.96 19.54 7.06
N ALA A 513 29.01 20.86 6.94
CA ALA A 513 29.61 21.80 7.89
C ALA A 513 28.79 21.97 9.19
N GLN A 514 29.50 22.20 10.30
CA GLN A 514 28.98 22.35 11.66
C GLN A 514 28.05 23.58 11.83
N ILE A 515 26.97 23.42 12.60
CA ILE A 515 26.15 24.51 13.15
C ILE A 515 26.64 24.79 14.59
N PRO A 516 26.87 26.06 15.00
CA PRO A 516 27.47 26.38 16.30
C PRO A 516 26.48 26.23 17.47
N PRO A 517 26.97 26.05 18.72
CA PRO A 517 26.13 25.78 19.89
C PRO A 517 25.42 27.04 20.42
N LYS A 518 24.30 26.78 21.11
CA LYS A 518 23.43 27.73 21.82
C LYS A 518 24.20 28.65 22.79
N ASN A 519 23.85 29.93 22.80
CA ASN A 519 24.01 30.78 23.99
C ASN A 519 22.65 31.02 24.64
N GLU A 520 22.59 30.82 25.95
CA GLU A 520 21.42 31.00 26.81
C GLU A 520 21.41 32.41 27.40
N SER A 521 20.78 33.36 26.71
CA SER A 521 20.21 34.59 27.29
C SER A 521 19.65 35.46 26.16
N GLU A 522 18.33 35.59 26.00
CA GLU A 522 17.68 36.75 25.35
C GLU A 522 16.14 36.60 25.35
N GLY A 523 15.45 37.69 25.70
CA GLY A 523 14.01 37.78 25.98
C GLY A 523 13.07 37.71 24.76
N GLU A 524 11.79 37.99 25.04
CA GLU A 524 10.61 37.93 24.14
C GLU A 524 10.95 38.13 22.64
N ARG A 525 11.08 37.02 21.89
CA ARG A 525 11.29 37.05 20.44
C ARG A 525 10.09 36.44 19.72
N LYS A 526 9.71 37.07 18.61
CA LYS A 526 8.70 36.57 17.67
C LYS A 526 9.39 35.70 16.61
N PHE A 527 8.73 34.62 16.15
CA PHE A 527 9.34 33.59 15.30
C PHE A 527 8.66 33.49 13.94
N ILE A 528 9.43 33.30 12.87
CA ILE A 528 8.88 33.01 11.53
C ILE A 528 9.54 31.74 10.98
N HIS A 529 8.73 30.74 10.63
CA HIS A 529 9.22 29.46 10.09
C HIS A 529 8.73 29.27 8.66
N VAL A 530 9.64 29.03 7.72
CA VAL A 530 9.31 28.90 6.30
C VAL A 530 9.55 27.47 5.82
N TYR A 531 8.49 26.81 5.34
CA TYR A 531 8.52 25.46 4.79
C TYR A 531 8.24 25.47 3.30
N ARG A 532 9.12 24.84 2.51
CA ARG A 532 8.97 24.71 1.06
C ARG A 532 8.65 23.25 0.69
N VAL A 533 7.53 23.03 0.02
CA VAL A 533 7.13 21.69 -0.44
C VAL A 533 7.83 21.38 -1.77
N SER A 534 8.65 20.33 -1.81
CA SER A 534 9.36 19.89 -3.02
C SER A 534 8.37 19.37 -4.07
N ARG A 535 8.60 19.72 -5.34
CA ARG A 535 8.01 19.00 -6.48
C ARG A 535 8.55 17.55 -6.49
N PRO A 536 7.75 16.51 -6.81
CA PRO A 536 8.32 15.31 -7.42
C PRO A 536 9.16 15.74 -8.64
N PRO A 537 10.28 15.06 -8.97
CA PRO A 537 11.14 15.47 -10.09
C PRO A 537 10.32 15.78 -11.35
N ASP A 538 10.73 16.78 -12.12
CA ASP A 538 10.09 17.11 -13.39
C ASP A 538 10.11 15.88 -14.31
N PHE A 539 8.94 15.25 -14.48
CA PHE A 539 8.77 14.10 -15.36
C PHE A 539 8.20 14.58 -16.68
N ALA A 540 8.94 14.35 -17.76
CA ALA A 540 8.42 14.58 -19.10
C ALA A 540 7.17 13.70 -19.32
N PRO A 541 6.07 14.25 -19.85
CA PRO A 541 4.89 13.45 -20.19
C PRO A 541 5.28 12.37 -21.21
N LEU A 542 4.78 11.14 -21.01
CA LEU A 542 4.99 10.06 -21.96
C LEU A 542 4.33 10.42 -23.29
N SER A 543 4.96 10.03 -24.41
CA SER A 543 4.47 10.34 -25.77
C SER A 543 3.02 9.89 -26.03
N LEU A 544 2.58 8.84 -25.33
CA LEU A 544 1.22 8.28 -25.41
C LEU A 544 0.14 9.24 -24.88
N ASP A 545 0.47 10.09 -23.90
CA ASP A 545 -0.50 11.01 -23.30
C ASP A 545 -0.93 12.11 -24.29
N SER A 546 -0.14 12.34 -25.35
CA SER A 546 -0.49 13.25 -26.46
C SER A 546 -1.63 12.74 -27.34
N LEU A 547 -1.99 11.45 -27.25
CA LEU A 547 -3.20 10.93 -27.89
C LEU A 547 -4.45 11.68 -27.42
N TRP A 548 -4.53 11.99 -26.11
CA TRP A 548 -5.68 12.67 -25.54
C TRP A 548 -5.82 14.13 -25.99
N ASP A 549 -4.74 14.73 -26.46
CA ASP A 549 -4.77 16.06 -27.10
C ASP A 549 -5.31 15.97 -28.54
N ARG A 550 -5.15 14.81 -29.20
CA ARG A 550 -5.65 14.52 -30.56
C ARG A 550 -7.03 13.86 -30.59
N CYS A 551 -7.50 13.36 -29.45
CA CYS A 551 -8.83 12.80 -29.23
C CYS A 551 -9.60 13.59 -28.15
N PRO A 552 -9.98 14.86 -28.43
CA PRO A 552 -10.62 15.72 -27.43
C PRO A 552 -11.96 15.17 -26.94
N GLU A 553 -12.70 14.43 -27.76
CA GLU A 553 -13.98 13.82 -27.36
C GLU A 553 -13.82 12.79 -26.22
N ALA A 554 -12.73 12.02 -26.23
CA ALA A 554 -12.38 11.06 -25.18
C ALA A 554 -11.89 11.75 -23.88
N ALA A 555 -11.19 12.88 -24.04
CA ALA A 555 -10.57 13.64 -22.95
C ALA A 555 -11.49 14.71 -22.34
N ALA A 556 -12.56 15.11 -23.04
CA ALA A 556 -13.49 16.16 -22.61
C ALA A 556 -14.17 15.81 -21.28
N ALA A 557 -14.60 16.83 -20.54
CA ALA A 557 -15.47 16.62 -19.40
C ALA A 557 -16.74 15.87 -19.83
N TYR A 558 -17.24 14.97 -18.98
CA TYR A 558 -18.54 14.34 -19.24
C TYR A 558 -19.62 15.42 -19.15
N PRO A 559 -20.47 15.62 -20.18
CA PRO A 559 -21.34 16.78 -20.31
C PRO A 559 -22.59 16.71 -19.41
N PHE A 560 -22.39 16.40 -18.13
CA PHE A 560 -23.46 16.17 -17.17
C PHE A 560 -24.36 17.39 -16.97
N GLU A 561 -23.80 18.59 -16.77
CA GLU A 561 -24.60 19.80 -16.55
C GLU A 561 -25.38 20.19 -17.82
N GLU A 562 -24.81 19.97 -19.00
CA GLU A 562 -25.51 20.19 -20.28
C GLU A 562 -26.70 19.24 -20.38
N ILE A 563 -26.50 17.94 -20.13
CA ILE A 563 -27.56 16.91 -20.14
C ILE A 563 -28.69 17.24 -19.14
N LEU A 564 -28.37 17.78 -17.96
CA LEU A 564 -29.39 18.21 -16.99
C LEU A 564 -30.17 19.46 -17.42
N THR A 565 -29.58 20.32 -18.27
CA THR A 565 -30.22 21.57 -18.73
C THR A 565 -31.01 21.37 -20.03
N THR A 566 -30.58 20.45 -20.90
CA THR A 566 -31.31 20.03 -22.09
C THR A 566 -32.35 18.96 -21.74
N GLU A 567 -33.49 19.40 -21.20
CA GLU A 567 -34.86 18.83 -21.33
C GLU A 567 -35.71 18.95 -20.06
N THR A 568 -36.18 20.16 -19.79
CA THR A 568 -37.53 20.40 -19.25
C THR A 568 -38.61 20.28 -20.35
N ARG A 569 -38.32 19.60 -21.46
CA ARG A 569 -39.25 19.41 -22.60
C ARG A 569 -39.39 17.92 -22.93
N ARG A 570 -40.55 17.38 -22.55
CA ARG A 570 -41.21 16.14 -23.01
C ARG A 570 -40.45 14.83 -22.80
N THR A 571 -41.01 14.03 -21.91
CA THR A 571 -40.72 12.64 -21.55
C THR A 571 -40.80 11.60 -22.69
N ASP A 572 -40.89 12.01 -23.95
CA ASP A 572 -41.11 11.10 -25.10
C ASP A 572 -39.91 11.02 -26.07
N ASP A 573 -38.89 11.88 -25.96
CA ASP A 573 -37.74 11.88 -26.89
C ASP A 573 -36.48 11.13 -26.36
N VAL A 574 -36.47 10.67 -25.10
CA VAL A 574 -35.37 9.82 -24.59
C VAL A 574 -35.39 8.42 -25.23
N ASP A 575 -36.56 7.89 -25.57
CA ASP A 575 -36.69 6.68 -26.40
C ASP A 575 -36.25 6.91 -27.85
N ARG A 576 -36.23 8.17 -28.31
CA ARG A 576 -35.71 8.55 -29.63
C ARG A 576 -34.22 8.80 -29.66
N LEU A 577 -33.58 9.21 -28.56
CA LEU A 577 -32.11 9.23 -28.48
C LEU A 577 -31.49 7.82 -28.34
N GLY A 578 -32.31 6.80 -28.06
CA GLY A 578 -31.96 5.38 -28.16
C GLY A 578 -32.28 4.74 -29.52
N THR A 579 -32.99 5.43 -30.41
CA THR A 579 -33.39 4.91 -31.74
C THR A 579 -33.06 5.83 -32.92
N GLN A 580 -32.56 7.04 -32.68
CA GLN A 580 -31.84 7.80 -33.70
C GLN A 580 -30.46 7.17 -33.83
N GLU A 581 -30.31 6.32 -34.86
CA GLU A 581 -29.03 6.19 -35.54
C GLU A 581 -28.44 7.60 -35.63
N PRO A 582 -27.24 7.86 -35.08
CA PRO A 582 -26.60 9.14 -35.29
C PRO A 582 -26.59 9.36 -36.79
N THR A 583 -26.98 10.56 -37.24
CA THR A 583 -26.79 10.97 -38.64
C THR A 583 -25.30 10.97 -38.91
N ASN A 584 -24.78 9.78 -39.16
CA ASN A 584 -23.40 9.50 -39.39
C ASN A 584 -23.21 9.86 -40.85
N LYS A 585 -22.55 10.98 -41.12
CA LYS A 585 -22.05 11.31 -42.45
C LYS A 585 -20.91 10.36 -42.89
N GLY A 586 -20.77 9.19 -42.26
CA GLY A 586 -19.96 8.05 -42.67
C GLY A 586 -20.72 6.76 -42.27
N GLY A 587 -20.61 5.69 -43.05
CA GLY A 587 -21.35 4.44 -42.82
C GLY A 587 -21.08 3.75 -41.47
N PRO A 588 -21.64 2.55 -41.24
CA PRO A 588 -21.43 1.81 -39.99
C PRO A 588 -19.93 1.59 -39.73
N LEU A 589 -19.46 1.97 -38.54
CA LEU A 589 -18.06 1.83 -38.12
C LEU A 589 -17.68 0.35 -38.03
N SER A 590 -16.44 0.00 -38.42
CA SER A 590 -15.97 -1.38 -38.34
C SER A 590 -15.97 -1.90 -36.89
N PRO A 591 -16.34 -3.17 -36.64
CA PRO A 591 -16.23 -3.78 -35.32
C PRO A 591 -14.78 -3.84 -34.83
N LEU A 592 -14.56 -3.58 -33.54
CA LEU A 592 -13.28 -3.79 -32.86
C LEU A 592 -13.16 -5.21 -32.30
N SER A 593 -11.92 -5.68 -32.18
CA SER A 593 -11.48 -6.86 -31.44
C SER A 593 -10.90 -6.41 -30.09
N VAL A 594 -11.61 -6.63 -28.99
CA VAL A 594 -11.28 -6.08 -27.66
C VAL A 594 -11.02 -7.20 -26.65
N GLY A 595 -9.87 -7.16 -25.98
CA GLY A 595 -9.57 -8.04 -24.86
C GLY A 595 -9.94 -7.41 -23.52
N TYR A 596 -10.49 -8.17 -22.58
CA TYR A 596 -10.70 -7.73 -21.19
C TYR A 596 -9.99 -8.68 -20.23
N VAL A 597 -9.07 -8.15 -19.42
CA VAL A 597 -8.41 -8.93 -18.37
C VAL A 597 -9.15 -8.75 -17.05
N LEU A 598 -9.84 -9.81 -16.62
CA LEU A 598 -10.65 -9.82 -15.40
C LEU A 598 -9.79 -10.06 -14.15
N PRO A 599 -9.93 -9.24 -13.10
CA PRO A 599 -8.99 -9.28 -11.98
C PRO A 599 -9.27 -10.34 -10.90
N HIS A 600 -10.51 -10.75 -10.75
CA HIS A 600 -10.94 -11.72 -9.74
C HIS A 600 -12.37 -12.19 -10.04
N HIS A 601 -12.96 -13.00 -9.16
CA HIS A 601 -14.34 -13.52 -9.29
C HIS A 601 -15.35 -12.95 -8.29
N ALA A 602 -14.89 -12.18 -7.31
CA ALA A 602 -15.75 -11.65 -6.25
C ALA A 602 -16.82 -10.67 -6.79
N PRO A 603 -18.04 -10.68 -6.23
CA PRO A 603 -19.11 -9.75 -6.60
C PRO A 603 -18.78 -8.34 -6.11
N THR A 604 -18.05 -7.58 -6.94
CA THR A 604 -17.65 -6.20 -6.65
C THR A 604 -18.12 -5.25 -7.73
N GLY A 605 -18.31 -3.98 -7.38
CA GLY A 605 -18.69 -2.94 -8.34
C GLY A 605 -17.67 -2.79 -9.48
N GLY A 606 -16.37 -2.84 -9.18
CA GLY A 606 -15.32 -2.69 -10.19
C GLY A 606 -15.33 -3.81 -11.24
N LEU A 607 -15.55 -5.07 -10.82
CA LEU A 607 -15.70 -6.19 -11.75
C LEU A 607 -17.03 -6.11 -12.52
N LYS A 608 -18.13 -5.74 -11.84
CA LYS A 608 -19.44 -5.55 -12.49
C LYS A 608 -19.34 -4.58 -13.68
N VAL A 609 -18.63 -3.47 -13.52
CA VAL A 609 -18.42 -2.48 -14.60
C VAL A 609 -17.74 -3.10 -15.83
N LEU A 610 -16.69 -3.91 -15.63
CA LEU A 610 -16.00 -4.58 -16.75
C LEU A 610 -16.93 -5.56 -17.47
N LEU A 611 -17.76 -6.30 -16.73
CA LEU A 611 -18.72 -7.24 -17.29
C LEU A 611 -19.85 -6.53 -18.04
N ASP A 612 -20.32 -5.39 -17.53
CA ASP A 612 -21.28 -4.52 -18.21
C ASP A 612 -20.70 -3.97 -19.53
N HIS A 613 -19.42 -3.59 -19.54
CA HIS A 613 -18.73 -3.18 -20.78
C HIS A 613 -18.68 -4.32 -21.79
N ILE A 614 -18.24 -5.52 -21.37
CA ILE A 614 -18.17 -6.70 -22.24
C ILE A 614 -19.53 -6.99 -22.86
N ARG A 615 -20.57 -7.05 -22.04
CA ARG A 615 -21.95 -7.33 -22.44
C ARG A 615 -22.43 -6.36 -23.53
N LEU A 616 -22.28 -5.06 -23.29
CA LEU A 616 -22.77 -4.04 -24.22
C LEU A 616 -21.89 -3.92 -25.47
N LEU A 617 -20.57 -4.09 -25.38
CA LEU A 617 -19.70 -4.13 -26.57
C LEU A 617 -20.03 -5.32 -27.48
N ARG A 618 -20.40 -6.48 -26.91
CA ARG A 618 -20.90 -7.63 -27.68
C ARG A 618 -22.22 -7.32 -28.39
N ARG A 619 -23.17 -6.67 -27.70
CA ARG A 619 -24.43 -6.18 -28.31
C ARG A 619 -24.21 -5.16 -29.43
N LEU A 620 -23.15 -4.35 -29.35
CA LEU A 620 -22.74 -3.41 -30.41
C LEU A 620 -22.01 -4.10 -31.59
N GLY A 621 -21.88 -5.43 -31.55
CA GLY A 621 -21.30 -6.22 -32.64
C GLY A 621 -19.79 -6.36 -32.60
N HIS A 622 -19.12 -5.94 -31.51
CA HIS A 622 -17.68 -6.13 -31.35
C HIS A 622 -17.31 -7.58 -31.02
N ARG A 623 -16.10 -7.98 -31.41
CA ARG A 623 -15.49 -9.21 -30.92
C ARG A 623 -14.87 -8.91 -29.56
N VAL A 624 -15.29 -9.63 -28.53
CA VAL A 624 -14.77 -9.44 -27.17
C VAL A 624 -14.27 -10.75 -26.61
N ILE A 625 -13.05 -10.73 -26.07
CA ILE A 625 -12.42 -11.88 -25.40
C ILE A 625 -12.19 -11.53 -23.94
N ALA A 626 -12.73 -12.34 -23.03
CA ALA A 626 -12.45 -12.25 -21.61
C ALA A 626 -11.27 -13.17 -21.25
N PHE A 627 -10.30 -12.60 -20.55
CA PHE A 627 -9.09 -13.27 -20.09
C PHE A 627 -9.06 -13.32 -18.56
N ARG A 628 -8.62 -14.44 -17.99
CA ARG A 628 -8.25 -14.52 -16.57
C ARG A 628 -7.06 -15.45 -16.36
N PRO A 629 -6.09 -15.12 -15.48
CA PRO A 629 -5.09 -16.06 -15.01
C PRO A 629 -5.74 -17.33 -14.42
N LYS A 630 -5.22 -18.50 -14.77
CA LYS A 630 -5.72 -19.78 -14.27
C LYS A 630 -5.22 -20.04 -12.84
N ASP A 631 -6.04 -19.73 -11.85
CA ASP A 631 -5.72 -19.85 -10.41
C ASP A 631 -6.54 -20.95 -9.69
N ASP A 632 -7.68 -21.38 -10.24
CA ASP A 632 -8.56 -22.40 -9.68
C ASP A 632 -9.33 -23.21 -10.76
N ARG A 633 -10.31 -24.03 -10.36
CA ARG A 633 -11.23 -24.76 -11.27
C ARG A 633 -12.44 -23.92 -11.72
N ARG A 634 -12.48 -22.62 -11.47
CA ARG A 634 -13.65 -21.76 -11.78
C ARG A 634 -13.57 -21.28 -13.24
N PRO A 635 -14.74 -21.03 -13.89
CA PRO A 635 -14.84 -20.45 -15.24
C PRO A 635 -14.11 -19.11 -15.37
N VAL A 636 -13.83 -18.61 -16.58
CA VAL A 636 -13.23 -17.27 -16.75
C VAL A 636 -14.23 -16.20 -16.34
N LEU A 637 -15.49 -16.34 -16.75
CA LEU A 637 -16.57 -15.45 -16.33
C LEU A 637 -17.11 -15.85 -14.95
N PRO A 638 -17.46 -14.87 -14.08
CA PRO A 638 -18.06 -15.18 -12.81
C PRO A 638 -19.51 -15.67 -12.95
N VAL A 639 -19.87 -16.70 -12.18
CA VAL A 639 -21.21 -17.34 -12.22
C VAL A 639 -22.33 -16.42 -11.77
N TRP A 640 -22.04 -15.44 -10.90
CA TRP A 640 -23.05 -14.53 -10.34
C TRP A 640 -23.52 -13.45 -11.32
N TYR A 641 -22.84 -13.28 -12.47
CA TYR A 641 -23.19 -12.28 -13.46
C TYR A 641 -23.92 -12.94 -14.64
N PRO A 642 -25.17 -12.54 -14.93
CA PRO A 642 -25.94 -13.14 -16.02
C PRO A 642 -25.49 -12.59 -17.37
N PHE A 643 -25.08 -13.47 -18.28
CA PHE A 643 -24.89 -13.18 -19.71
C PHE A 643 -25.95 -13.92 -20.52
N GLU A 644 -26.56 -13.24 -21.49
CA GLU A 644 -27.32 -13.90 -22.56
C GLU A 644 -26.34 -14.50 -23.59
N ASP A 645 -26.77 -15.52 -24.35
CA ASP A 645 -25.88 -16.26 -25.27
C ASP A 645 -25.20 -15.33 -26.31
N GLU A 646 -25.93 -14.34 -26.82
CA GLU A 646 -25.44 -13.36 -27.80
C GLU A 646 -24.44 -12.35 -27.19
N GLU A 647 -24.52 -12.14 -25.88
CA GLU A 647 -23.67 -11.21 -25.12
C GLU A 647 -22.38 -11.86 -24.62
N LYS A 648 -22.30 -13.19 -24.68
CA LYS A 648 -21.19 -13.92 -24.08
C LYS A 648 -19.89 -13.68 -24.88
N PRO A 649 -18.77 -13.32 -24.22
CA PRO A 649 -17.47 -13.20 -24.88
C PRO A 649 -16.82 -14.56 -25.11
N GLU A 650 -15.76 -14.59 -25.93
CA GLU A 650 -14.81 -15.69 -25.94
C GLU A 650 -14.09 -15.77 -24.58
N GLU A 651 -13.90 -16.95 -24.01
CA GLU A 651 -13.28 -17.15 -22.69
C GLU A 651 -11.89 -17.77 -22.85
N VAL A 652 -10.86 -17.12 -22.29
CA VAL A 652 -9.48 -17.60 -22.36
C VAL A 652 -8.81 -17.59 -20.99
N TYR A 653 -8.21 -18.72 -20.62
CA TYR A 653 -7.31 -18.78 -19.47
C TYR A 653 -5.91 -18.34 -19.86
N LEU A 654 -5.35 -17.43 -19.06
CA LEU A 654 -3.94 -17.05 -19.13
C LEU A 654 -3.11 -17.92 -18.20
N ASP A 655 -1.86 -18.16 -18.59
CA ASP A 655 -0.87 -18.76 -17.72
C ASP A 655 -0.47 -17.74 -16.63
N PRO A 656 -0.73 -18.01 -15.34
CA PRO A 656 -0.39 -17.09 -14.25
C PRO A 656 1.13 -16.93 -14.06
N GLN A 657 1.96 -17.75 -14.71
CA GLN A 657 3.42 -17.69 -14.65
C GLN A 657 4.02 -16.69 -15.63
N ARG A 658 3.28 -16.30 -16.67
CA ARG A 658 3.75 -15.39 -17.72
C ARG A 658 3.14 -14.00 -17.57
N PRO A 659 3.84 -12.91 -17.94
CA PRO A 659 3.26 -11.57 -17.98
C PRO A 659 1.99 -11.56 -18.82
N ILE A 660 0.93 -10.93 -18.31
CA ILE A 660 -0.36 -10.88 -18.98
C ILE A 660 -0.23 -10.23 -20.36
N PRO A 661 0.38 -9.04 -20.51
CA PRO A 661 0.43 -8.35 -21.79
C PRO A 661 1.07 -9.15 -22.93
N GLU A 662 2.12 -9.92 -22.64
CA GLU A 662 2.81 -10.76 -23.62
C GLU A 662 1.92 -11.88 -24.18
N GLN A 663 0.99 -12.39 -23.35
CA GLN A 663 0.09 -13.47 -23.74
C GLN A 663 -1.03 -12.98 -24.66
N LEU A 664 -1.32 -11.68 -24.68
CA LEU A 664 -2.42 -11.10 -25.46
C LEU A 664 -2.11 -10.99 -26.96
N GLU A 665 -0.83 -10.99 -27.35
CA GLU A 665 -0.39 -10.75 -28.73
C GLU A 665 -0.90 -11.78 -29.75
N GLY A 666 -1.19 -13.01 -29.31
CA GLY A 666 -1.65 -14.10 -30.18
C GLY A 666 -3.13 -14.00 -30.59
N TYR A 667 -3.90 -13.04 -30.06
CA TYR A 667 -5.35 -13.03 -30.18
C TYR A 667 -5.90 -12.01 -31.19
N GLY A 668 -5.03 -11.25 -31.86
CA GLY A 668 -5.43 -10.25 -32.87
C GLY A 668 -6.34 -9.18 -32.28
N LEU A 669 -5.93 -8.58 -31.17
CA LEU A 669 -6.70 -7.55 -30.47
C LEU A 669 -6.33 -6.17 -31.00
N ASP A 670 -7.34 -5.33 -31.27
CA ASP A 670 -7.16 -3.91 -31.55
C ASP A 670 -6.78 -3.14 -30.27
N VAL A 671 -7.32 -3.58 -29.13
CA VAL A 671 -7.04 -3.02 -27.80
C VAL A 671 -7.35 -4.04 -26.71
N ALA A 672 -6.58 -4.05 -25.64
CA ALA A 672 -6.85 -4.81 -24.43
C ALA A 672 -7.07 -3.88 -23.23
N VAL A 673 -8.17 -4.10 -22.51
CA VAL A 673 -8.56 -3.38 -21.31
C VAL A 673 -8.07 -4.13 -20.07
N LEU A 674 -7.29 -3.45 -19.25
CA LEU A 674 -6.74 -3.97 -18.00
C LEU A 674 -7.56 -3.42 -16.83
N GLY A 675 -8.17 -4.32 -16.05
CA GLY A 675 -9.06 -3.96 -14.95
C GLY A 675 -8.41 -3.79 -13.57
N TRP A 676 -7.10 -4.07 -13.44
CA TRP A 676 -6.40 -4.05 -12.15
C TRP A 676 -4.93 -3.70 -12.33
N LEU A 677 -4.35 -3.06 -11.31
CA LEU A 677 -3.07 -2.36 -11.43
C LEU A 677 -1.93 -3.36 -11.71
N GLU A 678 -1.97 -4.52 -11.08
CA GLU A 678 -0.97 -5.58 -11.20
C GLU A 678 -0.99 -6.25 -12.58
N HIS A 679 -2.03 -6.03 -13.40
CA HIS A 679 -2.03 -6.47 -14.80
C HIS A 679 -1.06 -5.68 -15.67
N LEU A 680 -0.54 -4.55 -15.18
CA LEU A 680 0.45 -3.72 -15.88
C LEU A 680 1.86 -4.32 -15.88
N VAL A 681 2.11 -5.40 -15.14
CA VAL A 681 3.42 -6.05 -15.13
C VAL A 681 3.76 -6.57 -16.53
N GLY A 682 4.84 -6.05 -17.12
CA GLY A 682 5.31 -6.40 -18.46
C GLY A 682 4.65 -5.61 -19.60
N ALA A 683 3.85 -4.58 -19.30
CA ALA A 683 3.18 -3.78 -20.32
C ALA A 683 4.16 -2.94 -21.16
N GLU A 684 5.39 -2.70 -20.69
CA GLU A 684 6.48 -2.09 -21.47
C GLU A 684 6.85 -2.87 -22.74
N ASN A 685 6.58 -4.18 -22.78
CA ASN A 685 6.92 -5.07 -23.89
C ASN A 685 5.73 -5.37 -24.81
N ALA A 686 4.55 -4.82 -24.50
CA ALA A 686 3.33 -5.10 -25.26
C ALA A 686 3.32 -4.34 -26.60
N ARG A 687 2.98 -5.05 -27.67
CA ARG A 687 2.70 -4.50 -29.01
C ARG A 687 1.20 -4.23 -29.17
N THR A 688 0.37 -5.07 -28.56
CA THR A 688 -1.08 -4.87 -28.45
C THR A 688 -1.35 -3.61 -27.62
N PRO A 689 -2.22 -2.70 -28.06
CA PRO A 689 -2.57 -1.50 -27.30
C PRO A 689 -3.22 -1.84 -25.98
N LEU A 690 -2.69 -1.28 -24.90
CA LEU A 690 -3.21 -1.51 -23.56
C LEU A 690 -3.91 -0.26 -23.06
N LEU A 691 -5.14 -0.42 -22.58
CA LEU A 691 -5.90 0.61 -21.86
C LEU A 691 -6.11 0.14 -20.42
N TYR A 692 -5.51 0.82 -19.46
CA TYR A 692 -5.80 0.59 -18.05
C TYR A 692 -6.98 1.44 -17.60
N LEU A 693 -8.02 0.78 -17.08
CA LEU A 693 -9.20 1.45 -16.53
C LEU A 693 -9.01 1.60 -15.01
N GLU A 694 -8.60 2.80 -14.59
CA GLU A 694 -8.43 3.16 -13.20
C GLU A 694 -9.79 3.44 -12.54
N GLN A 695 -10.21 2.53 -11.65
CA GLN A 695 -11.50 2.58 -10.96
C GLN A 695 -11.39 3.02 -9.48
N GLY A 696 -10.18 3.33 -9.00
CA GLY A 696 -9.88 3.67 -7.61
C GLY A 696 -9.25 2.50 -6.85
N HIS A 697 -8.05 2.09 -7.26
CA HIS A 697 -7.29 1.06 -6.52
C HIS A 697 -7.09 1.47 -5.05
N PRO A 698 -7.18 0.57 -4.04
CA PRO A 698 -7.04 0.95 -2.63
C PRO A 698 -5.73 1.70 -2.30
N TRP A 699 -4.60 1.31 -2.90
CA TRP A 699 -3.33 2.01 -2.74
C TRP A 699 -3.34 3.45 -3.30
N PHE A 700 -4.28 3.75 -4.20
CA PHE A 700 -4.42 5.06 -4.84
C PHE A 700 -4.89 6.14 -3.86
N PHE A 701 -5.71 5.77 -2.87
CA PHE A 701 -6.25 6.68 -1.86
C PHE A 701 -5.38 6.83 -0.61
N GLN A 702 -4.26 6.09 -0.55
CA GLN A 702 -3.24 6.19 0.50
C GLN A 702 -3.65 5.78 1.93
N ASP A 703 -4.78 5.08 2.08
CA ASP A 703 -5.35 4.70 3.39
C ASP A 703 -5.09 3.24 3.82
N VAL A 704 -4.26 2.50 3.09
CA VAL A 704 -3.63 1.30 3.67
C VAL A 704 -2.41 1.79 4.46
N PRO A 705 -2.11 1.30 5.67
CA PRO A 705 -0.82 1.56 6.31
C PRO A 705 0.38 1.23 5.40
N LEU A 706 0.17 0.32 4.44
CA LEU A 706 1.07 0.00 3.33
C LEU A 706 1.19 1.09 2.24
N ALA A 707 0.31 2.09 2.13
CA ALA A 707 0.50 3.18 1.17
C ALA A 707 1.50 4.25 1.65
N TYR A 708 1.85 4.19 2.94
CA TYR A 708 3.02 4.85 3.51
C TYR A 708 4.29 3.99 3.37
N ASP A 709 4.16 2.73 2.93
CA ASP A 709 5.28 1.90 2.54
C ASP A 709 5.90 2.45 1.26
N ARG A 710 7.21 2.74 1.34
CA ARG A 710 8.00 3.26 0.23
C ARG A 710 7.92 2.34 -0.99
N GLY A 711 7.87 1.01 -0.79
CA GLY A 711 7.75 0.01 -1.84
C GLY A 711 6.44 0.09 -2.60
N VAL A 712 5.31 0.24 -1.91
CA VAL A 712 4.00 0.46 -2.57
C VAL A 712 3.97 1.77 -3.33
N ARG A 713 4.50 2.86 -2.76
CA ARG A 713 4.55 4.16 -3.45
C ARG A 713 5.45 4.13 -4.69
N LEU A 714 6.61 3.48 -4.61
CA LEU A 714 7.50 3.26 -5.75
C LEU A 714 6.85 2.35 -6.81
N SER A 715 6.10 1.33 -6.38
CA SER A 715 5.34 0.46 -7.28
C SER A 715 4.25 1.22 -8.01
N LEU A 716 3.45 2.04 -7.32
CA LEU A 716 2.47 2.94 -7.95
C LEU A 716 3.13 3.89 -8.94
N LEU A 717 4.26 4.52 -8.56
CA LEU A 717 5.03 5.38 -9.46
C LEU A 717 5.51 4.61 -10.69
N ARG A 718 5.96 3.35 -10.54
CA ARG A 718 6.36 2.49 -11.66
C ARG A 718 5.18 2.16 -12.56
N PHE A 719 4.07 1.70 -12.00
CA PHE A 719 2.87 1.32 -12.75
C PHE A 719 2.27 2.48 -13.54
N TYR A 720 2.08 3.65 -12.91
CA TYR A 720 1.60 4.84 -13.62
C TYR A 720 2.66 5.50 -14.52
N ARG A 721 3.87 4.96 -14.58
CA ARG A 721 4.90 5.33 -15.59
C ARG A 721 5.03 4.31 -16.71
N THR A 722 4.38 3.16 -16.60
CA THR A 722 4.34 2.18 -17.69
C THR A 722 3.66 2.82 -18.92
N PRO A 723 4.16 2.58 -20.14
CA PRO A 723 3.62 3.15 -21.37
C PRO A 723 2.29 2.48 -21.76
N VAL A 724 1.26 2.76 -20.96
CA VAL A 724 -0.12 2.28 -21.11
C VAL A 724 -1.05 3.49 -21.28
N PHE A 725 -2.12 3.35 -22.08
CA PHE A 725 -3.18 4.35 -22.11
C PHE A 725 -3.99 4.29 -20.83
N LEU A 726 -4.41 5.44 -20.30
CA LEU A 726 -5.17 5.52 -19.06
C LEU A 726 -6.58 6.00 -19.35
N ALA A 727 -7.57 5.31 -18.77
CA ALA A 727 -8.92 5.82 -18.59
C ALA A 727 -9.27 5.81 -17.11
N THR A 728 -10.06 6.77 -16.67
CA THR A 728 -10.49 6.94 -15.27
C THR A 728 -11.99 7.07 -15.20
N VAL A 729 -12.57 6.57 -14.11
CA VAL A 729 -14.02 6.61 -13.90
C VAL A 729 -14.56 7.92 -13.34
N SER A 730 -13.70 8.84 -12.92
CA SER A 730 -14.13 10.14 -12.39
C SER A 730 -13.13 11.26 -12.63
N PRO A 731 -13.59 12.53 -12.71
CA PRO A 731 -12.69 13.69 -12.73
C PRO A 731 -11.81 13.77 -11.48
N PHE A 732 -12.27 13.23 -10.35
CA PHE A 732 -11.49 13.13 -9.12
C PHE A 732 -10.22 12.28 -9.33
N LEU A 733 -10.36 11.10 -9.93
CA LEU A 733 -9.21 10.25 -10.27
C LEU A 733 -8.32 10.87 -11.35
N GLN A 734 -8.90 11.53 -12.36
CA GLN A 734 -8.11 12.29 -13.36
C GLN A 734 -7.21 13.34 -12.71
N ASP A 735 -7.76 14.11 -11.76
CA ASP A 735 -7.01 15.15 -11.08
C ASP A 735 -5.90 14.57 -10.21
N ILE A 736 -6.15 13.44 -9.55
CA ILE A 736 -5.11 12.71 -8.80
C ILE A 736 -4.01 12.21 -9.75
N LEU A 737 -4.37 11.56 -10.87
CA LEU A 737 -3.39 11.06 -11.85
C LEU A 737 -2.50 12.18 -12.38
N ARG A 738 -3.13 13.29 -12.79
CA ARG A 738 -2.42 14.47 -13.31
C ARG A 738 -1.50 15.07 -12.25
N ARG A 739 -1.99 15.31 -11.03
CA ARG A 739 -1.22 16.01 -10.00
C ARG A 739 -0.13 15.15 -9.37
N ARG A 740 -0.38 13.86 -9.14
CA ARG A 740 0.54 12.97 -8.44
C ARG A 740 1.53 12.27 -9.37
N TYR A 741 1.10 11.94 -10.59
CA TYR A 741 1.88 11.10 -11.51
C TYR A 741 2.18 11.79 -12.85
N GLY A 742 1.66 13.01 -13.08
CA GLY A 742 1.89 13.75 -14.32
C GLY A 742 1.22 13.12 -15.55
N ARG A 743 0.26 12.20 -15.36
CA ARG A 743 -0.37 11.45 -16.42
C ARG A 743 -1.72 12.04 -16.83
N LYS A 744 -2.01 12.06 -18.13
CA LYS A 744 -3.36 12.32 -18.67
C LYS A 744 -4.14 11.02 -18.84
N SER A 745 -5.46 11.08 -18.70
CA SER A 745 -6.35 9.95 -18.94
C SER A 745 -7.63 10.39 -19.63
N ALA A 746 -8.25 9.48 -20.39
CA ALA A 746 -9.63 9.64 -20.83
C ALA A 746 -10.59 9.54 -19.63
N LEU A 747 -11.74 10.19 -19.73
CA LEU A 747 -12.81 10.07 -18.73
C LEU A 747 -13.87 9.08 -19.22
N VAL A 748 -14.04 7.96 -18.54
CA VAL A 748 -15.08 6.96 -18.83
C VAL A 748 -15.84 6.69 -17.54
N PRO A 749 -16.87 7.50 -17.20
CA PRO A 749 -17.60 7.30 -15.96
C PRO A 749 -18.32 5.97 -15.96
N ASN A 750 -18.49 5.38 -14.78
CA ASN A 750 -19.33 4.20 -14.64
C ASN A 750 -20.80 4.58 -14.87
N GLY A 751 -21.58 3.63 -15.38
CA GLY A 751 -23.00 3.81 -15.64
C GLY A 751 -23.91 2.93 -14.79
N VAL A 752 -25.21 3.24 -14.83
CA VAL A 752 -26.28 2.45 -14.22
C VAL A 752 -27.25 1.96 -15.29
N ASP A 753 -27.68 0.70 -15.20
CA ASP A 753 -28.68 0.12 -16.08
C ASP A 753 -30.07 0.66 -15.67
N THR A 754 -30.54 1.71 -16.34
CA THR A 754 -31.78 2.41 -15.95
C THR A 754 -33.05 1.65 -16.34
N ASP A 755 -32.93 0.59 -17.14
CA ASP A 755 -34.06 -0.29 -17.46
C ASP A 755 -34.30 -1.27 -16.29
N ARG A 756 -33.21 -1.71 -15.63
CA ARG A 756 -33.24 -2.56 -14.42
C ARG A 756 -33.48 -1.74 -13.15
N PHE A 757 -32.69 -0.71 -12.92
CA PHE A 757 -32.82 0.19 -11.77
C PHE A 757 -33.73 1.35 -12.13
N ARG A 758 -35.02 1.19 -11.84
CA ARG A 758 -36.06 2.20 -12.02
C ARG A 758 -37.10 2.10 -10.91
N PRO A 759 -37.89 3.13 -10.62
CA PRO A 759 -38.97 3.01 -9.65
C PRO A 759 -39.98 1.97 -10.09
N ASN A 760 -40.50 1.20 -9.14
CA ASN A 760 -41.57 0.24 -9.37
C ASN A 760 -42.69 0.47 -8.35
N GLU A 761 -43.82 1.03 -8.81
CA GLU A 761 -44.99 1.33 -7.97
C GLU A 761 -45.69 0.07 -7.46
N GLY A 762 -45.44 -1.10 -8.07
CA GLY A 762 -45.98 -2.39 -7.65
C GLY A 762 -45.29 -3.01 -6.44
N ILE A 763 -44.10 -2.51 -6.05
CA ILE A 763 -43.42 -2.96 -4.83
C ILE A 763 -43.93 -2.11 -3.67
N LYS A 764 -44.80 -2.72 -2.85
CA LYS A 764 -45.20 -2.11 -1.57
C LYS A 764 -43.99 -2.08 -0.65
N ARG A 765 -43.69 -0.90 -0.11
CA ARG A 765 -42.77 -0.77 1.03
C ARG A 765 -43.46 -1.46 2.20
N ASP A 766 -42.86 -2.54 2.70
CA ASP A 766 -43.45 -3.33 3.78
C ASP A 766 -43.52 -2.53 5.08
N GLY A 767 -44.73 -2.37 5.63
CA GLY A 767 -44.99 -1.73 6.92
C GLY A 767 -45.13 -0.20 6.90
N ASP A 768 -45.49 0.36 8.04
CA ASP A 768 -45.71 1.82 8.24
C ASP A 768 -44.41 2.62 8.47
N LEU A 769 -43.25 1.94 8.60
CA LEU A 769 -41.97 2.57 8.91
C LEU A 769 -41.15 2.88 7.64
N PRO A 770 -40.50 4.06 7.55
CA PRO A 770 -39.57 4.35 6.48
C PRO A 770 -38.34 3.43 6.55
N THR A 771 -37.78 3.12 5.37
CA THR A 771 -36.66 2.19 5.21
C THR A 771 -35.37 2.93 4.89
N VAL A 772 -34.36 2.78 5.75
CA VAL A 772 -32.99 3.24 5.48
C VAL A 772 -32.19 2.08 4.88
N LEU A 773 -31.57 2.31 3.73
CA LEU A 773 -30.75 1.35 3.02
C LEU A 773 -29.26 1.60 3.30
N LEU A 774 -28.54 0.52 3.60
CA LEU A 774 -27.08 0.45 3.58
C LEU A 774 -26.63 -0.58 2.55
N VAL A 775 -25.56 -0.26 1.81
CA VAL A 775 -24.97 -1.17 0.81
C VAL A 775 -23.47 -1.22 1.01
N GLY A 776 -22.95 -2.42 1.29
CA GLY A 776 -21.52 -2.66 1.44
C GLY A 776 -21.19 -3.57 2.62
N SER A 777 -20.00 -4.16 2.57
CA SER A 777 -19.50 -5.06 3.61
C SER A 777 -18.97 -4.29 4.82
N PRO A 778 -19.31 -4.69 6.06
CA PRO A 778 -18.70 -4.13 7.27
C PRO A 778 -17.23 -4.53 7.44
N ASN A 779 -16.75 -5.54 6.73
CA ASN A 779 -15.35 -5.95 6.74
C ASN A 779 -14.44 -5.01 5.93
N ARG A 780 -15.02 -3.97 5.31
CA ARG A 780 -14.29 -2.95 4.55
C ARG A 780 -14.43 -1.61 5.26
N PRO A 781 -13.48 -1.23 6.15
CA PRO A 781 -13.60 -0.03 6.99
C PRO A 781 -13.86 1.26 6.21
N PHE A 782 -13.31 1.38 4.99
CA PHE A 782 -13.54 2.54 4.13
C PHE A 782 -15.00 2.74 3.71
N LYS A 783 -15.88 1.74 3.89
CA LYS A 783 -17.33 1.89 3.66
C LYS A 783 -18.04 2.67 4.77
N GLY A 784 -17.36 2.96 5.89
CA GLY A 784 -17.86 3.79 6.99
C GLY A 784 -19.06 3.19 7.71
N THR A 785 -19.13 1.86 7.80
CA THR A 785 -20.25 1.14 8.42
C THR A 785 -20.38 1.43 9.91
N ASP A 786 -19.27 1.76 10.57
CA ASP A 786 -19.23 2.28 11.95
C ASP A 786 -19.92 3.65 12.06
N VAL A 787 -19.65 4.56 11.12
CA VAL A 787 -20.31 5.88 11.01
C VAL A 787 -21.81 5.68 10.79
N ALA A 788 -22.19 4.76 9.90
CA ALA A 788 -23.57 4.42 9.61
C ALA A 788 -24.33 4.02 10.88
N LEU A 789 -23.77 3.10 11.66
CA LEU A 789 -24.40 2.61 12.89
C LEU A 789 -24.52 3.71 13.95
N ARG A 790 -23.51 4.57 14.11
CA ARG A 790 -23.61 5.75 15.02
C ARG A 790 -24.74 6.69 14.62
N VAL A 791 -24.88 6.97 13.33
CA VAL A 791 -25.97 7.80 12.78
C VAL A 791 -27.34 7.20 13.14
N LEU A 792 -27.54 5.92 12.84
CA LEU A 792 -28.84 5.26 13.05
C LEU A 792 -29.19 5.13 14.54
N ASP A 793 -28.23 4.72 15.37
CA ASP A 793 -28.41 4.58 16.82
C ASP A 793 -28.81 5.91 17.47
N ARG A 794 -28.15 7.01 17.09
CA ARG A 794 -28.53 8.35 17.52
C ARG A 794 -29.96 8.70 17.12
N LEU A 795 -30.32 8.56 15.84
CA LEU A 795 -31.64 8.91 15.36
C LEU A 795 -32.74 8.13 16.07
N TRP A 796 -32.47 6.87 16.39
CA TRP A 796 -33.38 6.04 17.17
C TRP A 796 -33.56 6.57 18.61
N ARG A 797 -32.48 6.97 19.28
CA ARG A 797 -32.54 7.60 20.62
C ARG A 797 -33.27 8.95 20.61
N GLU A 798 -33.18 9.71 19.51
CA GLU A 798 -33.93 10.95 19.29
C GLU A 798 -35.43 10.72 19.00
N GLY A 799 -35.89 9.47 19.05
CA GLY A 799 -37.30 9.11 18.89
C GLY A 799 -37.75 8.89 17.44
N LEU A 800 -36.84 8.93 16.46
CA LEU A 800 -37.20 8.52 15.09
C LEU A 800 -37.36 7.01 15.01
N ARG A 801 -38.29 6.56 14.16
CA ARG A 801 -38.56 5.14 13.91
C ARG A 801 -38.44 4.87 12.43
N PHE A 802 -37.66 3.84 12.11
CA PHE A 802 -37.33 3.39 10.76
C PHE A 802 -36.90 1.92 10.86
N ARG A 803 -36.83 1.24 9.72
CA ARG A 803 -36.17 -0.06 9.58
C ARG A 803 -34.87 0.11 8.79
N LEU A 804 -33.86 -0.70 9.11
CA LEU A 804 -32.62 -0.79 8.34
C LEU A 804 -32.69 -2.00 7.41
N LEU A 805 -32.52 -1.78 6.11
CA LEU A 805 -32.20 -2.81 5.13
C LEU A 805 -30.72 -2.70 4.79
N TRP A 806 -29.94 -3.76 5.03
CA TRP A 806 -28.50 -3.77 4.76
C TRP A 806 -28.14 -4.87 3.77
N ILE A 807 -27.70 -4.47 2.59
CA ILE A 807 -27.18 -5.35 1.54
C ILE A 807 -25.66 -5.49 1.71
N SER A 808 -25.15 -6.72 1.86
CA SER A 808 -23.72 -7.00 2.00
C SER A 808 -23.32 -8.20 1.14
N PRO A 809 -22.13 -8.19 0.51
CA PRO A 809 -21.60 -9.38 -0.18
C PRO A 809 -21.16 -10.47 0.80
N ASP A 810 -20.82 -10.11 2.05
CA ASP A 810 -20.31 -11.02 3.06
C ASP A 810 -21.33 -11.19 4.21
N PRO A 811 -21.45 -12.39 4.80
CA PRO A 811 -22.27 -12.59 5.99
C PRO A 811 -21.66 -11.89 7.20
N PHE A 812 -22.50 -11.27 8.02
CA PHE A 812 -22.10 -10.66 9.29
C PHE A 812 -23.25 -10.67 10.28
N ARG A 813 -22.93 -10.42 11.55
CA ARG A 813 -23.94 -10.28 12.62
C ARG A 813 -23.83 -8.92 13.25
N ILE A 814 -24.98 -8.29 13.48
CA ILE A 814 -25.08 -7.08 14.30
C ILE A 814 -25.41 -7.55 15.71
N LEU A 815 -24.48 -7.36 16.65
CA LEU A 815 -24.64 -7.84 18.02
C LEU A 815 -25.76 -7.09 18.75
N HIS A 816 -25.86 -5.78 18.52
CA HIS A 816 -26.88 -4.92 19.14
C HIS A 816 -27.33 -3.84 18.16
N ALA A 817 -28.63 -3.78 17.88
CA ALA A 817 -29.27 -2.67 17.20
C ALA A 817 -30.62 -2.39 17.87
N PRO A 818 -30.90 -1.15 18.30
CA PRO A 818 -32.17 -0.84 18.96
C PRO A 818 -33.35 -0.71 17.97
N PHE A 819 -33.08 -0.78 16.66
CA PHE A 819 -34.04 -0.67 15.56
C PHE A 819 -34.14 -1.99 14.77
N PRO A 820 -35.27 -2.25 14.06
CA PRO A 820 -35.41 -3.42 13.20
C PRO A 820 -34.34 -3.43 12.09
N VAL A 821 -33.66 -4.57 11.91
CA VAL A 821 -32.67 -4.75 10.85
C VAL A 821 -32.98 -5.99 10.02
N GLU A 822 -32.97 -5.82 8.69
CA GLU A 822 -32.94 -6.88 7.71
C GLU A 822 -31.56 -6.87 7.02
N VAL A 823 -30.83 -7.98 7.11
CA VAL A 823 -29.56 -8.15 6.40
C VAL A 823 -29.78 -9.10 5.23
N VAL A 824 -29.48 -8.63 4.02
CA VAL A 824 -29.51 -9.45 2.81
C VAL A 824 -28.09 -9.68 2.36
N VAL A 825 -27.65 -10.93 2.47
CA VAL A 825 -26.30 -11.37 2.11
C VAL A 825 -26.29 -11.90 0.68
N ASP A 826 -25.37 -11.40 -0.12
CA ASP A 826 -25.08 -11.84 -1.50
C ASP A 826 -26.34 -12.09 -2.35
N PRO A 827 -27.26 -11.11 -2.48
CA PRO A 827 -28.47 -11.31 -3.26
C PRO A 827 -28.14 -11.52 -4.74
N PRO A 828 -28.90 -12.37 -5.46
CA PRO A 828 -28.81 -12.47 -6.91
C PRO A 828 -28.96 -11.10 -7.58
N GLN A 829 -28.28 -10.89 -8.71
CA GLN A 829 -28.26 -9.60 -9.40
C GLN A 829 -29.65 -9.14 -9.85
N GLU A 830 -30.56 -10.05 -10.13
CA GLU A 830 -31.95 -9.79 -10.51
C GLU A 830 -32.78 -9.28 -9.32
N ARG A 831 -32.38 -9.62 -8.08
CA ARG A 831 -33.05 -9.20 -6.85
C ARG A 831 -32.57 -7.83 -6.35
N LEU A 832 -31.38 -7.38 -6.74
CA LEU A 832 -30.85 -6.09 -6.27
C LEU A 832 -31.80 -4.90 -6.54
N PRO A 833 -32.36 -4.70 -7.75
CA PRO A 833 -33.25 -3.57 -8.01
C PRO A 833 -34.46 -3.51 -7.08
N SER A 834 -35.08 -4.67 -6.76
CA SER A 834 -36.26 -4.70 -5.89
C SER A 834 -35.93 -4.34 -4.44
N LEU A 835 -34.73 -4.69 -3.96
CA LEU A 835 -34.25 -4.29 -2.63
C LEU A 835 -34.06 -2.76 -2.57
N TYR A 836 -33.45 -2.15 -3.59
CA TYR A 836 -33.35 -0.69 -3.67
C TYR A 836 -34.74 -0.04 -3.74
N GLN A 837 -35.64 -0.55 -4.59
CA GLN A 837 -37.01 -0.03 -4.74
C GLN A 837 -37.82 -0.09 -3.44
N SER A 838 -37.48 -1.00 -2.53
CA SER A 838 -38.12 -1.12 -1.21
C SER A 838 -37.65 -0.09 -0.17
N ALA A 839 -36.63 0.73 -0.50
CA ALA A 839 -36.04 1.71 0.39
C ALA A 839 -36.60 3.13 0.19
N ASP A 840 -36.48 3.99 1.22
CA ASP A 840 -36.82 5.41 1.16
C ASP A 840 -35.59 6.31 1.08
N VAL A 841 -34.56 5.97 1.85
CA VAL A 841 -33.32 6.74 1.98
C VAL A 841 -32.13 5.79 1.94
N LEU A 842 -31.16 6.05 1.06
CA LEU A 842 -29.83 5.45 1.13
C LEU A 842 -28.97 6.28 2.08
N LEU A 843 -28.30 5.61 3.01
CA LEU A 843 -27.19 6.17 3.78
C LEU A 843 -25.86 5.59 3.25
N PHE A 844 -25.00 6.44 2.69
CA PHE A 844 -23.74 6.01 2.06
C PHE A 844 -22.53 6.72 2.70
N PRO A 845 -22.03 6.26 3.85
CA PRO A 845 -21.00 6.95 4.63
C PRO A 845 -19.56 6.55 4.27
N SER A 846 -19.30 6.22 2.99
CA SER A 846 -17.96 5.79 2.57
C SER A 846 -16.93 6.91 2.71
N TRP A 847 -15.72 6.56 3.13
CA TRP A 847 -14.60 7.48 3.32
C TRP A 847 -14.05 8.00 1.99
N TYR A 848 -13.85 7.10 1.03
CA TYR A 848 -13.39 7.41 -0.33
C TYR A 848 -14.02 6.46 -1.34
N GLU A 849 -14.23 6.91 -2.58
CA GLU A 849 -14.60 6.08 -3.73
C GLU A 849 -14.02 6.67 -5.02
N GLY A 850 -13.62 5.80 -5.95
CA GLY A 850 -13.28 6.22 -7.31
C GLY A 850 -14.51 6.68 -8.09
N PHE A 851 -15.60 5.91 -7.96
CA PHE A 851 -16.95 6.25 -8.43
C PHE A 851 -17.97 5.45 -7.61
N ALA A 852 -18.85 6.14 -6.88
CA ALA A 852 -19.82 5.48 -6.01
C ALA A 852 -21.01 4.95 -6.84
N LEU A 853 -21.07 3.64 -7.10
CA LEU A 853 -22.23 3.04 -7.79
C LEU A 853 -23.51 2.99 -6.94
N PRO A 854 -23.47 2.59 -5.65
CA PRO A 854 -24.71 2.44 -4.87
C PRO A 854 -25.59 3.68 -4.77
N PRO A 855 -25.06 4.91 -4.62
CA PRO A 855 -25.90 6.10 -4.66
C PRO A 855 -26.50 6.38 -6.04
N LEU A 856 -25.82 6.03 -7.13
CA LEU A 856 -26.37 6.15 -8.49
C LEU A 856 -27.48 5.12 -8.75
N GLU A 857 -27.31 3.89 -8.29
CA GLU A 857 -28.34 2.83 -8.31
C GLU A 857 -29.57 3.22 -7.47
N ALA A 858 -29.35 3.80 -6.28
CA ALA A 858 -30.41 4.35 -5.45
C ALA A 858 -31.17 5.48 -6.14
N MET A 859 -30.45 6.44 -6.75
CA MET A 859 -31.05 7.52 -7.53
C MET A 859 -31.91 6.97 -8.68
N ALA A 860 -31.42 5.97 -9.41
CA ALA A 860 -32.13 5.33 -10.51
C ALA A 860 -33.42 4.64 -10.04
N SER A 861 -33.35 3.91 -8.92
CA SER A 861 -34.49 3.21 -8.30
C SER A 861 -35.51 4.13 -7.60
N GLY A 862 -35.26 5.43 -7.51
CA GLY A 862 -36.15 6.39 -6.88
C GLY A 862 -35.99 6.50 -5.36
N VAL A 863 -34.79 6.25 -4.84
CA VAL A 863 -34.42 6.35 -3.43
C VAL A 863 -33.64 7.65 -3.20
N ALA A 864 -33.96 8.38 -2.13
CA ALA A 864 -33.24 9.62 -1.82
C ALA A 864 -31.87 9.32 -1.21
N VAL A 865 -30.85 10.11 -1.54
CA VAL A 865 -29.46 9.83 -1.16
C VAL A 865 -28.96 10.78 -0.09
N VAL A 866 -28.48 10.21 1.02
CA VAL A 866 -27.58 10.86 1.99
C VAL A 866 -26.23 10.16 1.91
N ALA A 867 -25.17 10.89 1.64
CA ALA A 867 -23.86 10.29 1.43
C ALA A 867 -22.71 11.14 1.97
N SER A 868 -21.58 10.49 2.24
CA SER A 868 -20.32 11.18 2.45
C SER A 868 -19.75 11.67 1.11
N GLU A 869 -19.09 12.82 1.14
CA GLU A 869 -18.42 13.43 0.01
C GLU A 869 -17.07 12.75 -0.26
N CYS A 870 -17.12 11.50 -0.71
CA CYS A 870 -15.97 10.59 -0.83
C CYS A 870 -15.09 10.80 -2.08
N GLY A 871 -15.05 12.03 -2.63
CA GLY A 871 -14.34 12.36 -3.85
C GLY A 871 -15.11 11.96 -5.12
N GLY A 872 -15.09 10.68 -5.50
CA GLY A 872 -15.67 10.17 -6.75
C GLY A 872 -17.18 10.39 -6.90
N ILE A 873 -17.91 10.47 -5.78
CA ILE A 873 -19.36 10.77 -5.79
C ILE A 873 -19.68 12.14 -6.41
N ARG A 874 -18.74 13.10 -6.38
CA ARG A 874 -18.90 14.42 -7.02
C ARG A 874 -18.97 14.34 -8.55
N THR A 875 -18.75 13.18 -9.15
CA THR A 875 -18.93 13.00 -10.60
C THR A 875 -20.36 13.29 -11.02
N TYR A 876 -21.35 12.91 -10.20
CA TYR A 876 -22.77 13.08 -10.50
C TYR A 876 -23.57 13.73 -9.37
N ALA A 877 -23.12 13.64 -8.12
CA ALA A 877 -23.83 14.23 -6.99
C ALA A 877 -23.47 15.72 -6.81
N ARG A 878 -24.49 16.51 -6.47
CA ARG A 878 -24.43 17.95 -6.19
C ARG A 878 -25.12 18.20 -4.84
N PRO A 879 -24.39 18.67 -3.80
CA PRO A 879 -24.95 18.89 -2.47
C PRO A 879 -26.23 19.72 -2.50
N GLY A 880 -27.29 19.24 -1.86
CA GLY A 880 -28.58 19.93 -1.75
C GLY A 880 -29.44 19.95 -3.02
N LYS A 881 -28.89 19.54 -4.18
CA LYS A 881 -29.60 19.51 -5.47
C LYS A 881 -30.18 18.13 -5.76
N ASN A 882 -29.35 17.09 -5.79
CA ASN A 882 -29.78 15.71 -6.08
C ASN A 882 -29.38 14.70 -4.99
N ALA A 883 -28.55 15.11 -4.03
CA ALA A 883 -28.17 14.34 -2.85
C ALA A 883 -27.84 15.29 -1.69
N LEU A 884 -27.96 14.81 -0.45
CA LEU A 884 -27.41 15.50 0.72
C LEU A 884 -26.02 14.93 1.02
N LEU A 885 -24.98 15.75 0.87
CA LEU A 885 -23.59 15.34 1.03
C LEU A 885 -23.00 15.94 2.30
N ALA A 886 -22.38 15.09 3.12
CA ALA A 886 -21.63 15.48 4.31
C ALA A 886 -20.15 15.17 4.14
N PRO A 887 -19.23 15.82 4.88
CA PRO A 887 -17.83 15.38 4.92
C PRO A 887 -17.72 13.89 5.32
N PRO A 888 -16.75 13.14 4.79
CA PRO A 888 -16.44 11.80 5.29
C PRO A 888 -16.26 11.76 6.81
N GLY A 889 -16.82 10.75 7.48
CA GLY A 889 -16.76 10.58 8.93
C GLY A 889 -17.71 11.46 9.75
N ASP A 890 -18.35 12.46 9.16
CA ASP A 890 -19.26 13.39 9.85
C ASP A 890 -20.64 12.76 10.14
N ALA A 891 -20.68 11.95 11.20
CA ALA A 891 -21.91 11.29 11.66
C ALA A 891 -23.00 12.30 12.05
N GLU A 892 -22.62 13.48 12.55
CA GLU A 892 -23.57 14.49 13.03
C GLU A 892 -24.39 15.06 11.87
N THR A 893 -23.69 15.50 10.81
CA THR A 893 -24.32 16.04 9.61
C THR A 893 -25.10 14.96 8.86
N LEU A 894 -24.55 13.74 8.75
CA LEU A 894 -25.26 12.61 8.15
C LEU A 894 -26.57 12.29 8.90
N ALA A 895 -26.56 12.30 10.23
CA ALA A 895 -27.76 12.09 11.04
C ALA A 895 -28.79 13.20 10.80
N ALA A 896 -28.37 14.46 10.78
CA ALA A 896 -29.26 15.58 10.47
C ALA A 896 -29.93 15.42 9.10
N TYR A 897 -29.18 15.01 8.07
CA TYR A 897 -29.72 14.80 6.73
C TYR A 897 -30.65 13.61 6.62
N VAL A 898 -30.31 12.47 7.23
CA VAL A 898 -31.22 11.32 7.29
C VAL A 898 -32.52 11.72 8.02
N LYS A 899 -32.42 12.41 9.15
CA LYS A 899 -33.57 12.95 9.89
C LYS A 899 -34.46 13.85 9.03
N MET A 900 -33.85 14.76 8.26
CA MET A 900 -34.57 15.63 7.33
C MET A 900 -35.34 14.82 6.30
N LEU A 901 -34.71 13.83 5.66
CA LEU A 901 -35.37 13.02 4.63
C LEU A 901 -36.42 12.06 5.18
N LEU A 902 -36.29 11.61 6.43
CA LEU A 902 -37.33 10.83 7.09
C LEU A 902 -38.57 11.67 7.45
N ARG A 903 -38.40 12.97 7.75
CA ARG A 903 -39.49 13.86 8.17
C ARG A 903 -40.13 14.66 7.03
N ASP A 904 -39.35 15.08 6.03
CA ASP A 904 -39.80 15.94 4.94
C ASP A 904 -39.96 15.13 3.64
N ALA A 905 -41.17 14.65 3.41
CA ALA A 905 -41.53 13.94 2.19
C ALA A 905 -41.41 14.80 0.92
N ARG A 906 -41.58 16.13 1.01
CA ARG A 906 -41.46 17.02 -0.16
C ARG A 906 -40.00 17.17 -0.58
N LEU A 907 -39.11 17.41 0.37
CA LEU A 907 -37.66 17.40 0.12
C LEU A 907 -37.21 16.06 -0.45
N ARG A 908 -37.68 14.95 0.13
CA ARG A 908 -37.37 13.60 -0.35
C ARG A 908 -37.81 13.40 -1.81
N SER A 909 -39.05 13.72 -2.16
CA SER A 909 -39.56 13.60 -3.54
C SER A 909 -38.80 14.47 -4.54
N ARG A 910 -38.43 15.70 -4.15
CA ARG A 910 -37.63 16.59 -5.00
C ARG A 910 -36.24 16.02 -5.27
N LEU A 911 -35.54 15.51 -4.25
CA LEU A 911 -34.23 14.89 -4.43
C LEU A 911 -34.33 13.62 -5.28
N VAL A 912 -35.38 12.81 -5.09
CA VAL A 912 -35.64 11.62 -5.91
C VAL A 912 -35.85 11.98 -7.38
N GLN A 913 -36.63 13.02 -7.68
CA GLN A 913 -36.87 13.45 -9.06
C GLN A 913 -35.56 13.83 -9.77
N ILE A 914 -34.78 14.73 -9.17
CA ILE A 914 -33.52 15.20 -9.76
C ILE A 914 -32.46 14.08 -9.75
N GLY A 915 -32.48 13.21 -8.73
CA GLY A 915 -31.65 12.01 -8.67
C GLY A 915 -31.91 11.08 -9.86
N ARG A 916 -33.18 10.85 -10.24
CA ARG A 916 -33.51 10.03 -11.42
C ARG A 916 -33.02 10.65 -12.73
N GLU A 917 -33.17 11.96 -12.90
CA GLU A 917 -32.60 12.69 -14.04
C GLU A 917 -31.08 12.55 -14.08
N THR A 918 -30.43 12.63 -12.91
CA THR A 918 -28.99 12.39 -12.75
C THR A 918 -28.62 10.98 -13.19
N ALA A 919 -29.33 9.95 -12.71
CA ALA A 919 -29.07 8.55 -13.08
C ALA A 919 -29.21 8.30 -14.59
N ARG A 920 -30.22 8.88 -15.25
CA ARG A 920 -30.40 8.79 -16.70
C ARG A 920 -29.26 9.42 -17.50
N ALA A 921 -28.66 10.50 -16.99
CA ALA A 921 -27.48 11.11 -17.61
C ALA A 921 -26.26 10.17 -17.58
N PHE A 922 -26.24 9.21 -16.65
CA PHE A 922 -25.24 8.15 -16.52
C PHE A 922 -25.82 6.77 -16.89
N ASP A 923 -26.80 6.73 -17.80
CA ASP A 923 -27.29 5.45 -18.34
C ASP A 923 -26.14 4.64 -18.93
N LEU A 924 -26.10 3.36 -18.61
CA LEU A 924 -25.01 2.47 -18.95
C LEU A 924 -24.68 2.47 -20.45
N ARG A 925 -25.69 2.55 -21.33
CA ARG A 925 -25.49 2.59 -22.79
C ARG A 925 -24.68 3.81 -23.22
N ARG A 926 -24.95 4.98 -22.62
CA ARG A 926 -24.20 6.22 -22.90
C ARG A 926 -22.75 6.11 -22.45
N THR A 927 -22.51 5.55 -21.26
CA THR A 927 -21.16 5.38 -20.74
C THR A 927 -20.33 4.40 -21.57
N VAL A 928 -20.94 3.31 -22.05
CA VAL A 928 -20.27 2.35 -22.93
C VAL A 928 -20.03 2.91 -24.33
N HIS A 929 -20.94 3.73 -24.88
CA HIS A 929 -20.66 4.41 -26.15
C HIS A 929 -19.45 5.34 -26.04
N ARG A 930 -19.32 6.06 -24.92
CA ARG A 930 -18.13 6.87 -24.64
C ARG A 930 -16.87 6.01 -24.50
N LEU A 931 -16.97 4.85 -23.85
CA LEU A 931 -15.87 3.88 -23.81
C LEU A 931 -15.49 3.41 -25.22
N GLU A 932 -16.45 3.12 -26.09
CA GLU A 932 -16.22 2.74 -27.49
C GLU A 932 -15.39 3.81 -28.22
N THR A 933 -15.72 5.10 -28.06
CA THR A 933 -14.92 6.21 -28.59
C THR A 933 -13.47 6.16 -28.08
N VAL A 934 -13.27 5.93 -26.78
CA VAL A 934 -11.93 5.80 -26.18
C VAL A 934 -11.17 4.61 -26.77
N LEU A 935 -11.81 3.44 -26.90
CA LEU A 935 -11.22 2.24 -27.48
C LEU A 935 -10.82 2.47 -28.94
N ARG A 936 -11.65 3.15 -29.73
CA ARG A 936 -11.35 3.50 -31.13
C ARG A 936 -10.16 4.46 -31.23
N CYS A 937 -10.07 5.46 -30.37
CA CYS A 937 -8.90 6.35 -30.30
C CYS A 937 -7.62 5.58 -30.00
N VAL A 938 -7.66 4.63 -29.06
CA VAL A 938 -6.50 3.79 -28.71
C VAL A 938 -6.12 2.84 -29.86
N ALA A 939 -7.10 2.24 -30.53
CA ALA A 939 -6.87 1.38 -31.69
C ALA A 939 -6.24 2.17 -32.85
N ASN A 940 -6.75 3.37 -33.14
CA ASN A 940 -6.34 4.22 -34.26
C ASN A 940 -5.18 5.18 -33.95
N ARG A 941 -4.29 4.83 -33.02
CA ARG A 941 -3.17 5.68 -32.52
C ARG A 941 -2.10 6.11 -33.56
N GLY A 942 -2.34 5.84 -34.85
CA GLY A 942 -1.46 6.15 -35.99
C GLY A 942 -1.27 7.63 -36.24
#